data_AF-A0A1H3Q073-F1
#
_entry.id   AF-A0A1H3Q073-F1
#
_cell.length_a   1.000
_cell.length_b   1.000
_cell.length_c   1.000
_cell.angle_alpha   90.00
_cell.angle_beta   90.00
_cell.angle_gamma   90.00
#
_symmetry.space_group_name_H-M   'P 1'
#
loop_
_entity.id
_entity.type
_entity.pdbx_description
1 polymer ?
#
loop_
_entity_poly.entity_id
_entity_poly.type
_entity_poly.pdbx_seq_one_letter_code
_entity_poly.pdbx_strand_id
1 'polypeptide(L)'
;MEHLAFTFEDRADAGRQLGEILAKMELDRPLIYALPRGGVPVAVEIAKRIGAPLDLLMVRKIGAPRNPEVALGAIVEGATHEFVVNEDVRRMSGADETYVSKAVADQRAELERRRKRYLGDRARLDPEGRCVIVVDDGLATGATMKAALIGLKRGKPARIVVALPVAPKPALDEISGQSDDVVCLKPVTAFRGVGGFYRDFRQLSDEETVALLCQVPSDSIRTAKARATGTHKRNVEIPPLGLPGDLTVPPDPRGIVIFAHGSGSSRRSPRNVYVADKLNANGFATLLFDLLSPEEGKNRRNVFDIPLLADRVVEASMWVTSEPDLEDLPTGLFGASTGAGAALVAAAELKGRVAAVVSRGGRPDLAKDFLSRVRSPTLLIVGSLDRDVIPLNEKALAALRCPKELEIVPGASHLFEERGTLDDAVDLAATWFRTHLRAQVPAQLGPVPPTGVRSPRSILRAAAVPLSTIDDPTFADAFDRFGSKRVVLLGEASHGTTEFYRARAAITRRLIEDHGFSIVAVEADWPDAAAVDRHIRHKPHSAMKTPPFARFPTWMWRNVEFDAFTRNLRQYNGARAMEERVAFYGLDLYNMNASIAAVLSYLDRVDEGAATVARSRYGCLSEWVHDPAAYGRAALTQGFSLCEEPVTRILMDLLKKQLDYAARDGDLFFDATQNARLVANAERYYRMMYYGSQVSWNLRDKHMFHTLRQILNHAGPSGKAVVWAHNSHIGDARHTDMGRVRGELNIGQLCREEYGDETALIGFGTASGTVAAASEWDAPMQIKTVRPPRPDSYESLCQDVDLERFVWDFGRSGVTDLRRVLSKPRLQRYIGVIYRPETERASHYSYATLPEQYDAFVWFNRTHAVTPLPTLTNTIEDETYPFGL
;
A
#
# COMPACT_ATOMS: atom_id res chain seq x y z
N MET A 1 32.76 26.26 12.57
CA MET A 1 32.07 24.98 12.31
C MET A 1 32.17 24.74 10.82
N GLU A 2 33.11 23.89 10.40
CA GLU A 2 33.27 23.51 8.98
C GLU A 2 32.02 22.77 8.52
N HIS A 3 31.52 23.15 7.35
CA HIS A 3 30.42 22.46 6.67
C HIS A 3 30.74 20.97 6.52
N LEU A 4 29.86 20.10 7.01
CA LEU A 4 29.89 18.66 6.69
C LEU A 4 29.59 18.50 5.19
N ALA A 5 30.61 18.65 4.36
CA ALA A 5 30.54 18.29 2.95
C ALA A 5 30.60 16.76 2.85
N PHE A 6 29.47 16.14 2.53
CA PHE A 6 29.42 14.72 2.19
C PHE A 6 30.31 14.44 0.97
N THR A 7 31.04 13.33 0.98
CA THR A 7 31.99 12.98 -0.09
C THR A 7 31.28 12.49 -1.36
N PHE A 8 30.14 11.81 -1.21
CA PHE A 8 29.36 11.23 -2.29
C PHE A 8 27.89 11.62 -2.18
N GLU A 9 27.20 11.83 -3.30
CA GLU A 9 25.77 12.14 -3.32
C GLU A 9 24.93 10.91 -2.92
N ASP A 10 25.18 9.78 -3.57
CA ASP A 10 24.54 8.50 -3.29
C ASP A 10 25.49 7.35 -3.70
N ARG A 11 25.06 6.10 -3.55
CA ARG A 11 25.86 4.93 -3.94
C ARG A 11 26.12 4.86 -5.45
N ALA A 12 25.21 5.37 -6.28
CA ALA A 12 25.42 5.42 -7.72
C ALA A 12 26.51 6.45 -8.08
N ASP A 13 26.58 7.57 -7.37
CA ASP A 13 27.61 8.59 -7.52
C ASP A 13 29.00 8.07 -7.20
N ALA A 14 29.13 7.39 -6.06
CA ALA A 14 30.36 6.70 -5.72
C ALA A 14 30.74 5.64 -6.77
N GLY A 15 29.76 4.91 -7.30
CA GLY A 15 29.96 3.93 -8.38
C GLY A 15 30.45 4.56 -9.69
N ARG A 16 29.89 5.71 -10.09
CA ARG A 16 30.35 6.46 -11.27
C ARG A 16 31.81 6.90 -11.11
N GLN A 17 32.16 7.46 -9.94
CA GLN A 17 33.52 7.91 -9.65
C GLN A 17 34.52 6.73 -9.63
N LEU A 18 34.18 5.60 -9.00
CA LEU A 18 35.00 4.38 -9.04
C LEU A 18 35.15 3.85 -10.47
N GLY A 19 34.07 3.87 -11.26
CA GLY A 19 34.07 3.45 -12.66
C GLY A 19 35.07 4.22 -13.51
N GLU A 20 35.24 5.52 -13.28
CA GLU A 20 36.24 6.35 -14.00
C GLU A 20 37.69 5.97 -13.68
N ILE A 21 37.97 5.52 -12.46
CA ILE A 21 39.31 5.08 -12.07
C ILE A 21 39.59 3.69 -12.65
N LEU A 22 38.64 2.77 -12.50
CA LEU A 22 38.76 1.39 -13.00
C LEU A 22 38.86 1.35 -14.53
N ALA A 23 38.20 2.27 -15.25
CA ALA A 23 38.30 2.37 -16.71
C ALA A 23 39.71 2.72 -17.23
N LYS A 24 40.59 3.25 -16.38
CA LYS A 24 41.99 3.59 -16.72
C LYS A 24 42.96 2.45 -16.42
N MET A 25 42.50 1.40 -15.74
CA MET A 25 43.30 0.21 -15.45
C MET A 25 43.24 -0.75 -16.62
N GLU A 26 44.35 -1.45 -16.89
CA GLU A 26 44.36 -2.57 -17.83
C GLU A 26 43.70 -3.79 -17.17
N LEU A 27 42.40 -3.97 -17.45
CA LEU A 27 41.57 -5.04 -16.90
C LEU A 27 41.27 -6.07 -18.01
N ASP A 28 41.88 -7.26 -17.91
CA ASP A 28 41.61 -8.36 -18.85
C ASP A 28 40.40 -9.19 -18.42
N ARG A 29 39.44 -9.34 -19.35
CA ARG A 29 38.14 -10.04 -19.16
C ARG A 29 37.47 -9.74 -17.81
N PRO A 30 37.23 -8.45 -17.44
CA PRO A 30 36.75 -8.08 -16.12
C PRO A 30 35.42 -8.76 -15.77
N LEU A 31 35.25 -9.14 -14.51
CA LEU A 31 34.01 -9.67 -13.92
C LEU A 31 33.76 -8.94 -12.60
N ILE A 32 32.57 -8.37 -12.43
CA ILE A 32 32.23 -7.62 -11.21
C ILE A 32 31.38 -8.50 -10.30
N TYR A 33 31.79 -8.64 -9.04
CA TYR A 33 30.97 -9.17 -7.96
C TYR A 33 30.61 -8.06 -6.98
N ALA A 34 29.31 -7.85 -6.80
CA ALA A 34 28.81 -6.99 -5.73
C ALA A 34 28.54 -7.81 -4.46
N LEU A 35 28.88 -7.26 -3.30
CA LEU A 35 28.36 -7.73 -2.02
C LEU A 35 26.97 -7.11 -1.78
N PRO A 36 25.90 -7.91 -1.72
CA PRO A 36 24.57 -7.37 -1.51
C PRO A 36 24.32 -7.01 -0.04
N ARG A 37 23.50 -5.99 0.25
CA ARG A 37 22.71 -5.19 -0.72
C ARG A 37 23.41 -3.88 -1.14
N GLY A 38 24.24 -3.33 -0.26
CA GLY A 38 24.87 -2.01 -0.42
C GLY A 38 25.78 -1.88 -1.63
N GLY A 39 26.60 -2.90 -1.93
CA GLY A 39 27.52 -2.88 -3.06
C GLY A 39 26.87 -2.89 -4.45
N VAL A 40 25.61 -3.29 -4.56
CA VAL A 40 24.92 -3.46 -5.85
C VAL A 40 24.76 -2.16 -6.63
N PRO A 41 24.19 -1.05 -6.11
CA PRO A 41 24.12 0.20 -6.86
C PRO A 41 25.48 0.76 -7.27
N VAL A 42 26.52 0.56 -6.45
CA VAL A 42 27.89 0.98 -6.78
C VAL A 42 28.41 0.16 -7.97
N ALA A 43 28.25 -1.16 -7.87
CA ALA A 43 28.70 -2.11 -8.89
C ALA A 43 27.96 -1.97 -10.21
N VAL A 44 26.67 -1.59 -10.18
CA VAL A 44 25.85 -1.33 -11.37
C VAL A 44 26.44 -0.19 -12.20
N GLU A 45 26.84 0.90 -11.56
CA GLU A 45 27.43 2.05 -12.27
C GLU A 45 28.85 1.74 -12.76
N ILE A 46 29.65 0.98 -11.99
CA ILE A 46 30.95 0.48 -12.44
C ILE A 46 30.76 -0.41 -13.68
N ALA A 47 29.83 -1.37 -13.64
CA ALA A 47 29.54 -2.29 -14.73
C ALA A 47 29.10 -1.56 -16.01
N LYS A 48 28.21 -0.57 -15.89
CA LYS A 48 27.81 0.30 -17.00
C LYS A 48 29.02 1.03 -17.60
N ARG A 49 29.95 1.50 -16.76
CA ARG A 49 31.09 2.31 -17.19
C ARG A 49 32.19 1.51 -17.90
N ILE A 50 32.59 0.36 -17.35
CA ILE A 50 33.67 -0.47 -17.92
C ILE A 50 33.15 -1.60 -18.82
N GLY A 51 31.82 -1.76 -18.96
CA GLY A 51 31.20 -2.74 -19.84
C GLY A 51 31.45 -4.19 -19.41
N ALA A 52 31.62 -4.44 -18.11
CA ALA A 52 31.88 -5.76 -17.54
C ALA A 52 30.58 -6.41 -17.01
N PRO A 53 30.46 -7.74 -17.07
CA PRO A 53 29.33 -8.44 -16.49
C PRO A 53 29.32 -8.33 -14.96
N LEU A 54 28.11 -8.18 -14.39
CA LEU A 54 27.85 -8.05 -12.95
C LEU A 54 27.12 -9.28 -12.40
N ASP A 55 27.64 -9.87 -11.32
CA ASP A 55 27.02 -10.94 -10.54
C ASP A 55 27.11 -10.62 -9.03
N LEU A 56 26.45 -11.41 -8.19
CA LEU A 56 26.49 -11.27 -6.73
C LEU A 56 27.42 -12.29 -6.09
N LEU A 57 28.15 -11.84 -5.07
CA LEU A 57 28.90 -12.71 -4.16
C LEU A 57 28.21 -12.75 -2.80
N MET A 58 27.49 -13.84 -2.54
CA MET A 58 26.74 -14.00 -1.31
C MET A 58 27.64 -14.49 -0.17
N VAL A 59 27.62 -13.80 0.97
CA VAL A 59 28.41 -14.13 2.17
C VAL A 59 27.52 -14.09 3.42
N ARG A 60 27.62 -15.08 4.30
CA ARG A 60 26.91 -15.10 5.59
C ARG A 60 27.83 -15.47 6.74
N LYS A 61 27.75 -14.73 7.85
CA LYS A 61 28.47 -15.01 9.11
C LYS A 61 27.82 -16.19 9.84
N ILE A 62 28.62 -17.03 10.47
CA ILE A 62 28.20 -18.00 11.46
C ILE A 62 28.55 -17.45 12.85
N GLY A 63 27.54 -17.30 13.69
CA GLY A 63 27.69 -16.85 15.07
C GLY A 63 28.25 -17.93 15.98
N ALA A 64 28.83 -17.52 17.12
CA ALA A 64 29.25 -18.43 18.17
C ALA A 64 28.07 -18.89 19.04
N PRO A 65 28.12 -20.09 19.66
CA PRO A 65 27.10 -20.54 20.61
C PRO A 65 26.83 -19.52 21.72
N ARG A 66 25.55 -19.27 22.02
CA ARG A 66 25.06 -18.32 23.05
C ARG A 66 25.43 -16.85 22.85
N ASN A 67 26.27 -16.52 21.86
CA ASN A 67 26.67 -15.16 21.51
C ASN A 67 26.68 -15.01 19.97
N PRO A 68 25.49 -14.96 19.34
CA PRO A 68 25.36 -14.96 17.87
C PRO A 68 26.04 -13.75 17.20
N GLU A 69 26.35 -12.69 17.95
CA GLU A 69 27.06 -11.52 17.47
C GLU A 69 28.56 -11.77 17.22
N VAL A 70 29.18 -12.75 17.90
CA VAL A 70 30.61 -13.09 17.73
C VAL A 70 30.79 -14.00 16.51
N ALA A 71 31.67 -13.63 15.58
CA ALA A 71 31.89 -14.35 14.33
C ALA A 71 32.74 -15.63 14.54
N LEU A 72 32.08 -16.78 14.58
CA LEU A 72 32.73 -18.10 14.59
C LEU A 72 33.32 -18.46 13.22
N GLY A 73 32.65 -18.04 12.14
CA GLY A 73 33.07 -18.31 10.78
C GLY A 73 32.21 -17.58 9.77
N ALA A 74 32.39 -17.87 8.48
CA ALA A 74 31.56 -17.38 7.40
C ALA A 74 31.39 -18.43 6.30
N ILE A 75 30.24 -18.42 5.65
CA ILE A 75 29.97 -19.18 4.43
C ILE A 75 30.04 -18.21 3.27
N VAL A 76 30.86 -18.56 2.29
CA VAL A 76 30.96 -17.84 1.03
C VAL A 76 30.40 -18.75 -0.05
N GLU A 77 29.53 -18.19 -0.87
CA GLU A 77 28.96 -18.93 -1.97
C GLU A 77 30.05 -19.36 -2.97
N GLY A 78 30.13 -20.65 -3.27
CA GLY A 78 31.13 -21.31 -4.13
C GLY A 78 30.53 -22.56 -4.79
N ALA A 79 31.21 -23.21 -5.73
CA ALA A 79 30.72 -24.44 -6.36
C ALA A 79 30.39 -25.57 -5.35
N THR A 80 31.02 -25.55 -4.17
CA THR A 80 30.75 -26.46 -3.03
C THR A 80 30.16 -25.74 -1.80
N HIS A 81 29.85 -24.44 -1.89
CA HIS A 81 29.75 -23.42 -0.82
C HIS A 81 30.77 -23.63 0.30
N GLU A 82 31.70 -22.70 0.38
CA GLU A 82 32.88 -22.87 1.19
C GLU A 82 32.70 -22.27 2.57
N PHE A 83 33.11 -23.03 3.58
CA PHE A 83 33.05 -22.62 4.96
C PHE A 83 34.44 -22.22 5.46
N VAL A 84 34.52 -21.04 6.06
CA VAL A 84 35.74 -20.47 6.65
C VAL A 84 35.51 -20.34 8.16
N VAL A 85 36.34 -20.99 8.97
CA VAL A 85 36.26 -20.99 10.44
C VAL A 85 37.34 -20.11 11.02
N ASN A 86 36.99 -19.33 12.04
CA ASN A 86 37.96 -18.73 12.94
C ASN A 86 38.24 -19.72 14.09
N GLU A 87 39.35 -20.45 13.99
CA GLU A 87 39.69 -21.54 14.93
C GLU A 87 39.93 -21.04 16.37
N ASP A 88 40.37 -19.80 16.55
CA ASP A 88 40.55 -19.20 17.88
C ASP A 88 39.19 -18.95 18.55
N VAL A 89 38.23 -18.39 17.79
CA VAL A 89 36.86 -18.17 18.27
C VAL A 89 36.15 -19.50 18.54
N ARG A 90 36.35 -20.50 17.67
CA ARG A 90 35.79 -21.86 17.84
C ARG A 90 36.25 -22.51 19.14
N ARG A 91 37.54 -22.41 19.44
CA ARG A 91 38.13 -22.95 20.66
C ARG A 91 37.61 -22.25 21.90
N MET A 92 37.45 -20.92 21.85
CA MET A 92 36.98 -20.12 22.99
C MET A 92 35.47 -20.22 23.22
N SER A 93 34.66 -20.42 22.18
CA SER A 93 33.20 -20.44 22.29
C SER A 93 32.61 -21.81 22.62
N GLY A 94 33.44 -22.86 22.63
CA GLY A 94 32.99 -24.25 22.83
C GLY A 94 32.10 -24.77 21.69
N ALA A 95 32.29 -24.27 20.46
CA ALA A 95 31.51 -24.70 19.30
C ALA A 95 31.99 -26.07 18.82
N ASP A 96 31.19 -27.10 19.05
CA ASP A 96 31.46 -28.46 18.58
C ASP A 96 31.10 -28.65 17.09
N GLU A 97 31.56 -29.77 16.52
CA GLU A 97 31.34 -30.10 15.10
C GLU A 97 29.84 -30.15 14.74
N THR A 98 29.01 -30.56 15.70
CA THR A 98 27.56 -30.68 15.53
C THR A 98 26.90 -29.31 15.39
N TYR A 99 27.25 -28.37 16.27
CA TYR A 99 26.78 -26.99 16.20
C TYR A 99 27.20 -26.33 14.89
N VAL A 100 28.48 -26.48 14.53
CA VAL A 100 29.04 -25.90 13.30
C VAL A 100 28.32 -26.45 12.07
N SER A 101 28.14 -27.76 11.97
CA SER A 101 27.48 -28.40 10.83
C SER A 101 26.02 -27.95 10.67
N LYS A 102 25.28 -27.85 11.78
CA LYS A 102 23.90 -27.35 11.76
C LYS A 102 23.82 -25.89 11.36
N ALA A 103 24.66 -25.04 11.96
CA ALA A 103 24.70 -23.62 11.63
C ALA A 103 25.11 -23.39 10.16
N VAL A 104 25.98 -24.23 9.62
CA VAL A 104 26.35 -24.21 8.19
C VAL A 104 25.17 -24.57 7.30
N ALA A 105 24.41 -25.62 7.63
CA ALA A 105 23.24 -26.03 6.86
C ALA A 105 22.15 -24.94 6.84
N ASP A 106 21.85 -24.36 8.01
CA ASP A 106 20.82 -23.32 8.13
C ASP A 106 21.20 -22.05 7.35
N GLN A 107 22.47 -21.62 7.42
CA GLN A 107 22.93 -20.46 6.68
C GLN A 107 23.10 -20.72 5.17
N ARG A 108 23.36 -21.96 4.75
CA ARG A 108 23.39 -22.36 3.34
C ARG A 108 22.00 -22.29 2.70
N ALA A 109 20.98 -22.83 3.36
CA ALA A 109 19.60 -22.76 2.89
C ALA A 109 19.14 -21.29 2.74
N GLU A 110 19.55 -20.42 3.68
CA GLU A 110 19.26 -18.99 3.61
C GLU A 110 20.02 -18.27 2.49
N LEU A 111 21.28 -18.64 2.22
CA LEU A 111 22.06 -18.13 1.08
C LEU A 111 21.38 -18.49 -0.25
N GLU A 112 20.97 -19.75 -0.43
CA GLU A 112 20.29 -20.23 -1.63
C GLU A 112 18.93 -19.54 -1.82
N ARG A 113 18.13 -19.40 -0.74
CA ARG A 113 16.86 -18.66 -0.77
C ARG A 113 17.05 -17.22 -1.24
N ARG A 114 18.04 -16.51 -0.68
CA ARG A 114 18.31 -15.11 -1.05
C ARG A 114 18.89 -14.97 -2.44
N ARG A 115 19.79 -15.86 -2.87
CA ARG A 115 20.30 -15.86 -4.25
C ARG A 115 19.16 -16.07 -5.23
N LYS A 116 18.28 -17.03 -4.99
CA LYS A 116 17.10 -17.27 -5.83
C LYS A 116 16.17 -16.06 -5.86
N ARG A 117 16.01 -15.35 -4.74
CA ARG A 117 15.27 -14.09 -4.69
C ARG A 117 15.93 -12.97 -5.52
N TYR A 118 17.26 -12.85 -5.50
CA TYR A 118 17.97 -11.75 -6.19
C TYR A 118 18.26 -12.00 -7.67
N LEU A 119 18.58 -13.22 -8.04
CA LEU A 119 19.09 -13.58 -9.36
C LEU A 119 18.21 -14.62 -10.08
N GLY A 120 17.16 -15.15 -9.43
CA GLY A 120 16.32 -16.20 -9.99
C GLY A 120 17.14 -17.45 -10.33
N ASP A 121 16.94 -17.99 -11.53
CA ASP A 121 17.68 -19.14 -12.06
C ASP A 121 18.93 -18.72 -12.87
N ARG A 122 19.39 -17.46 -12.74
CA ARG A 122 20.58 -16.98 -13.46
C ARG A 122 21.82 -17.77 -13.03
N ALA A 123 22.44 -18.43 -14.01
CA ALA A 123 23.68 -19.16 -13.81
C ALA A 123 24.78 -18.22 -13.30
N ARG A 124 25.54 -18.72 -12.32
CA ARG A 124 26.66 -17.99 -11.75
C ARG A 124 27.76 -17.78 -12.79
N LEU A 125 28.36 -16.60 -12.78
CA LEU A 125 29.53 -16.31 -13.61
C LEU A 125 30.77 -16.89 -12.93
N ASP A 126 31.61 -17.59 -13.69
CA ASP A 126 32.82 -18.24 -13.17
C ASP A 126 33.99 -17.24 -13.06
N PRO A 127 34.67 -17.12 -11.90
CA PRO A 127 35.85 -16.27 -11.75
C PRO A 127 37.13 -16.84 -12.37
N GLU A 128 37.20 -18.13 -12.75
CA GLU A 128 38.44 -18.77 -13.17
C GLU A 128 39.14 -18.04 -14.34
N GLY A 129 40.41 -17.67 -14.14
CA GLY A 129 41.23 -16.99 -15.15
C GLY A 129 40.79 -15.57 -15.53
N ARG A 130 39.86 -14.95 -14.79
CA ARG A 130 39.38 -13.58 -15.05
C ARG A 130 39.96 -12.56 -14.06
N CYS A 131 39.98 -11.29 -14.45
CA CYS A 131 40.18 -10.18 -13.52
C CYS A 131 38.86 -9.92 -12.77
N VAL A 132 38.80 -10.26 -11.49
CA VAL A 132 37.61 -10.13 -10.65
C VAL A 132 37.65 -8.82 -9.86
N ILE A 133 36.57 -8.06 -9.93
CA ILE A 133 36.41 -6.79 -9.21
C ILE A 133 35.34 -6.98 -8.14
N VAL A 134 35.72 -6.87 -6.87
CA VAL A 134 34.81 -7.03 -5.74
C VAL A 134 34.41 -5.66 -5.21
N VAL A 135 33.10 -5.40 -5.19
CA VAL A 135 32.54 -4.06 -4.92
C VAL A 135 31.63 -4.08 -3.69
N ASP A 136 31.80 -3.09 -2.83
CA ASP A 136 30.87 -2.76 -1.75
C ASP A 136 30.67 -1.23 -1.64
N ASP A 137 29.65 -0.78 -0.90
CA ASP A 137 29.38 0.65 -0.69
C ASP A 137 30.35 1.32 0.30
N GLY A 138 31.12 0.53 1.03
CA GLY A 138 32.23 0.98 1.83
C GLY A 138 32.55 -0.05 2.89
N LEU A 139 33.60 0.22 3.66
CA LEU A 139 34.16 -0.78 4.55
C LEU A 139 34.40 -0.20 5.93
N ALA A 140 33.84 -0.85 6.95
CA ALA A 140 34.03 -0.47 8.35
C ALA A 140 35.15 -1.30 9.01
N THR A 141 34.94 -2.61 9.12
CA THR A 141 35.91 -3.55 9.74
C THR A 141 36.50 -4.54 8.75
N GLY A 142 35.87 -4.70 7.57
CA GLY A 142 36.37 -5.55 6.49
C GLY A 142 36.14 -7.05 6.64
N ALA A 143 35.51 -7.51 7.71
CA ALA A 143 35.32 -8.94 7.97
C ALA A 143 34.56 -9.67 6.84
N THR A 144 33.47 -9.09 6.33
CA THR A 144 32.68 -9.67 5.22
C THR A 144 33.48 -9.70 3.91
N MET A 145 34.18 -8.62 3.60
CA MET A 145 35.05 -8.53 2.42
C MET A 145 36.21 -9.53 2.50
N LYS A 146 36.83 -9.68 3.67
CA LYS A 146 37.89 -10.66 3.92
C LYS A 146 37.41 -12.09 3.68
N ALA A 147 36.23 -12.44 4.19
CA ALA A 147 35.62 -13.74 3.90
C ALA A 147 35.39 -13.94 2.40
N ALA A 148 34.79 -12.95 1.73
CA ALA A 148 34.59 -12.95 0.27
C ALA A 148 35.89 -13.22 -0.51
N LEU A 149 36.98 -12.54 -0.18
CA LEU A 149 38.28 -12.68 -0.84
C LEU A 149 38.90 -14.06 -0.64
N ILE A 150 38.83 -14.61 0.58
CA ILE A 150 39.31 -15.97 0.88
C ILE A 150 38.59 -17.01 0.02
N GLY A 151 37.25 -16.90 -0.10
CA GLY A 151 36.45 -17.78 -0.96
C GLY A 151 36.75 -17.58 -2.45
N LEU A 152 36.92 -16.34 -2.91
CA LEU A 152 37.22 -16.05 -4.31
C LEU A 152 38.58 -16.59 -4.77
N LYS A 153 39.63 -16.54 -3.92
CA LYS A 153 40.97 -17.06 -4.28
C LYS A 153 40.96 -18.53 -4.67
N ARG A 154 40.06 -19.33 -4.11
CA ARG A 154 39.93 -20.76 -4.44
C ARG A 154 39.28 -21.00 -5.80
N GLY A 155 38.53 -20.02 -6.32
CA GLY A 155 38.02 -20.00 -7.71
C GLY A 155 39.07 -19.64 -8.76
N LYS A 156 40.35 -19.51 -8.39
CA LYS A 156 41.49 -19.23 -9.28
C LYS A 156 41.30 -18.05 -10.25
N PRO A 157 40.86 -16.87 -9.78
CA PRO A 157 40.89 -15.67 -10.61
C PRO A 157 42.32 -15.32 -11.01
N ALA A 158 42.50 -14.73 -12.19
CA ALA A 158 43.82 -14.27 -12.65
C ALA A 158 44.32 -13.05 -11.86
N ARG A 159 43.38 -12.23 -11.37
CA ARG A 159 43.65 -11.02 -10.57
C ARG A 159 42.40 -10.67 -9.76
N ILE A 160 42.55 -10.20 -8.53
CA ILE A 160 41.48 -9.73 -7.66
C ILE A 160 41.70 -8.25 -7.32
N VAL A 161 40.76 -7.41 -7.75
CA VAL A 161 40.72 -5.97 -7.45
C VAL A 161 39.58 -5.69 -6.48
N VAL A 162 39.85 -5.00 -5.38
CA VAL A 162 38.80 -4.53 -4.46
C VAL A 162 38.50 -3.06 -4.77
N ALA A 163 37.24 -2.72 -5.03
CA ALA A 163 36.83 -1.36 -5.34
C ALA A 163 35.84 -0.84 -4.28
N LEU A 164 36.24 0.21 -3.58
CA LEU A 164 35.52 0.74 -2.41
C LEU A 164 35.43 2.28 -2.48
N PRO A 165 34.26 2.87 -2.18
CA PRO A 165 34.15 4.31 -2.07
C PRO A 165 34.88 4.87 -0.84
N VAL A 166 34.80 4.19 0.30
CA VAL A 166 35.40 4.66 1.56
C VAL A 166 35.78 3.50 2.48
N ALA A 167 36.91 3.63 3.16
CA ALA A 167 37.37 2.67 4.17
C ALA A 167 38.39 3.29 5.14
N PRO A 168 38.50 2.83 6.40
CA PRO A 168 39.57 3.22 7.29
C PRO A 168 40.91 2.58 6.87
N LYS A 169 42.01 3.32 7.00
CA LYS A 169 43.36 2.85 6.60
C LYS A 169 43.75 1.47 7.17
N PRO A 170 43.58 1.20 8.48
CA PRO A 170 43.94 -0.12 9.03
C PRO A 170 43.22 -1.29 8.35
N ALA A 171 41.95 -1.10 7.96
CA ALA A 171 41.19 -2.14 7.27
C ALA A 171 41.62 -2.31 5.81
N LEU A 172 42.07 -1.24 5.15
CA LEU A 172 42.67 -1.32 3.81
C LEU A 172 44.00 -2.08 3.83
N ASP A 173 44.84 -1.87 4.84
CA ASP A 173 46.11 -2.58 4.99
C ASP A 173 45.89 -4.09 5.13
N GLU A 174 44.89 -4.51 5.93
CA GLU A 174 44.51 -5.92 6.08
C GLU A 174 43.96 -6.57 4.79
N ILE A 175 43.24 -5.80 3.96
CA ILE A 175 42.66 -6.28 2.71
C ILE A 175 43.69 -6.32 1.58
N SER A 176 44.65 -5.40 1.60
CA SER A 176 45.75 -5.36 0.63
C SER A 176 46.61 -6.62 0.72
N GLY A 177 46.74 -7.24 1.91
CA GLY A 177 47.38 -8.55 2.05
C GLY A 177 46.61 -9.73 1.41
N GLN A 178 45.38 -9.51 0.97
CA GLN A 178 44.47 -10.55 0.46
C GLN A 178 43.87 -10.24 -0.92
N SER A 179 44.30 -9.18 -1.58
CA SER A 179 43.91 -8.80 -2.95
C SER A 179 45.15 -8.35 -3.72
N ASP A 180 45.08 -8.34 -5.05
CA ASP A 180 46.21 -7.88 -5.88
C ASP A 180 46.25 -6.35 -5.94
N ASP A 181 45.06 -5.71 -5.98
CA ASP A 181 44.93 -4.25 -5.95
C ASP A 181 43.72 -3.82 -5.12
N VAL A 182 43.85 -2.65 -4.48
CA VAL A 182 42.75 -2.00 -3.76
C VAL A 182 42.58 -0.58 -4.28
N VAL A 183 41.40 -0.30 -4.84
CA VAL A 183 40.99 1.03 -5.31
C VAL A 183 39.99 1.60 -4.31
N CYS A 184 40.44 2.58 -3.52
CA CYS A 184 39.59 3.27 -2.55
C CYS A 184 39.52 4.77 -2.85
N LEU A 185 38.32 5.33 -3.11
CA LEU A 185 38.17 6.77 -3.40
C LEU A 185 38.55 7.63 -2.19
N LYS A 186 38.19 7.18 -0.97
CA LYS A 186 38.45 7.94 0.25
C LYS A 186 38.98 7.06 1.39
N PRO A 187 40.31 6.89 1.51
CA PRO A 187 40.92 6.29 2.70
C PRO A 187 40.92 7.30 3.86
N VAL A 188 40.39 6.91 5.03
CA VAL A 188 40.24 7.81 6.20
C VAL A 188 40.93 7.29 7.46
N THR A 189 41.33 8.20 8.34
CA THR A 189 41.93 7.90 9.66
C THR A 189 40.92 8.04 10.80
N ALA A 190 39.94 8.94 10.68
CA ALA A 190 38.82 9.09 11.61
C ALA A 190 37.54 8.56 10.95
N PHE A 191 37.13 7.34 11.33
CA PHE A 191 36.00 6.64 10.73
C PHE A 191 34.87 6.47 11.75
N ARG A 192 33.67 6.97 11.44
CA ARG A 192 32.47 6.85 12.30
C ARG A 192 31.43 5.87 11.74
N GLY A 193 31.51 5.52 10.46
CA GLY A 193 30.57 4.63 9.76
C GLY A 193 30.54 4.94 8.26
N VAL A 194 30.19 3.94 7.43
CA VAL A 194 30.17 4.08 5.96
C VAL A 194 29.18 5.16 5.51
N GLY A 195 27.97 5.17 6.07
CA GLY A 195 26.91 6.11 5.68
C GLY A 195 27.24 7.58 5.94
N GLY A 196 28.20 7.89 6.81
CA GLY A 196 28.63 9.27 7.07
C GLY A 196 29.34 9.96 5.90
N PHE A 197 29.70 9.20 4.85
CA PHE A 197 30.36 9.71 3.66
C PHE A 197 29.42 9.92 2.47
N TYR A 198 28.15 9.55 2.63
CA TYR A 198 27.11 9.63 1.61
C TYR A 198 26.01 10.59 2.06
N ARG A 199 25.54 11.44 1.15
CA ARG A 199 24.36 12.28 1.41
C ARG A 199 23.08 11.43 1.44
N ASP A 200 23.00 10.44 0.56
CA ASP A 200 21.97 9.40 0.52
C ASP A 200 22.61 8.02 0.72
N PHE A 201 22.32 7.41 1.88
CA PHE A 201 22.76 6.06 2.25
C PHE A 201 21.60 5.16 2.71
N ARG A 202 20.40 5.30 2.12
CA ARG A 202 19.22 4.48 2.51
C ARG A 202 19.47 2.98 2.30
N GLN A 203 18.84 2.18 3.15
CA GLN A 203 18.90 0.73 3.02
C GLN A 203 18.09 0.28 1.81
N LEU A 204 18.68 -0.55 0.96
CA LEU A 204 18.01 -1.11 -0.22
C LEU A 204 17.10 -2.26 0.16
N SER A 205 15.90 -2.33 -0.44
CA SER A 205 15.06 -3.51 -0.39
C SER A 205 15.59 -4.63 -1.28
N ASP A 206 15.04 -5.83 -1.12
CA ASP A 206 15.38 -6.96 -1.97
C ASP A 206 14.91 -6.71 -3.42
N GLU A 207 13.76 -6.06 -3.58
CA GLU A 207 13.15 -5.67 -4.84
C GLU A 207 13.93 -4.55 -5.54
N GLU A 208 14.39 -3.55 -4.80
CA GLU A 208 15.27 -2.50 -5.33
C GLU A 208 16.62 -3.09 -5.79
N THR A 209 17.16 -4.06 -5.03
CA THR A 209 18.38 -4.77 -5.38
C THR A 209 18.20 -5.57 -6.69
N VAL A 210 17.07 -6.28 -6.84
CA VAL A 210 16.70 -6.98 -8.07
C VAL A 210 16.53 -6.00 -9.23
N ALA A 211 15.81 -4.90 -9.03
CA ALA A 211 15.60 -3.87 -10.04
C ALA A 211 16.91 -3.25 -10.52
N LEU A 212 17.86 -2.98 -9.61
CA LEU A 212 19.20 -2.48 -9.93
C LEU A 212 20.01 -3.51 -10.74
N LEU A 213 19.97 -4.79 -10.38
CA LEU A 213 20.64 -5.86 -11.13
C LEU A 213 20.06 -6.02 -12.54
N CYS A 214 18.77 -5.78 -12.73
CA CYS A 214 18.13 -5.77 -14.05
C CYS A 214 18.56 -4.59 -14.95
N GLN A 215 19.16 -3.54 -14.40
CA GLN A 215 19.66 -2.40 -15.18
C GLN A 215 20.99 -2.68 -15.89
N VAL A 216 21.75 -3.66 -15.41
CA VAL A 216 22.98 -4.11 -16.08
C VAL A 216 22.62 -5.33 -16.89
N PRO A 217 22.70 -5.25 -18.23
CA PRO A 217 22.44 -6.41 -19.05
C PRO A 217 23.43 -7.51 -18.68
N SER A 218 22.92 -8.70 -18.29
CA SER A 218 23.69 -9.92 -18.45
C SER A 218 24.06 -10.04 -19.93
N ASP A 219 25.16 -10.74 -20.24
CA ASP A 219 25.81 -10.84 -21.57
C ASP A 219 24.88 -11.20 -22.76
N SER A 220 23.59 -11.41 -22.53
CA SER A 220 22.53 -11.71 -23.49
C SER A 220 21.79 -10.51 -24.11
N ILE A 221 22.00 -9.24 -23.72
CA ILE A 221 21.13 -8.11 -24.18
C ILE A 221 21.80 -7.07 -25.11
N ARG A 222 23.11 -7.17 -25.38
CA ARG A 222 23.77 -6.24 -26.35
C ARG A 222 23.35 -6.44 -27.82
N THR A 223 22.58 -7.49 -28.13
CA THR A 223 22.06 -7.78 -29.48
C THR A 223 20.58 -7.41 -29.70
N ALA A 224 19.85 -6.96 -28.66
CA ALA A 224 18.38 -6.83 -28.75
C ALA A 224 17.85 -5.45 -29.21
N LYS A 225 18.63 -4.37 -29.08
CA LYS A 225 18.17 -3.03 -29.51
C LYS A 225 18.16 -2.80 -31.03
N ALA A 226 18.53 -3.82 -31.81
CA ALA A 226 18.49 -3.82 -33.27
C ALA A 226 17.34 -4.66 -33.87
N ARG A 227 16.40 -5.21 -33.07
CA ARG A 227 15.27 -6.02 -33.58
C ARG A 227 13.94 -5.70 -32.88
N ALA A 228 13.33 -4.56 -33.20
CA ALA A 228 11.91 -4.33 -32.94
C ALA A 228 11.08 -4.86 -34.13
N THR A 229 10.79 -6.16 -34.17
CA THR A 229 9.86 -6.78 -35.15
C THR A 229 9.20 -8.09 -34.67
N GLY A 230 9.09 -8.39 -33.36
CA GLY A 230 8.64 -9.72 -32.90
C GLY A 230 7.65 -9.71 -31.72
N THR A 231 6.77 -10.72 -31.68
CA THR A 231 5.90 -11.04 -30.54
C THR A 231 6.72 -11.49 -29.33
N HIS A 232 6.46 -10.91 -28.16
CA HIS A 232 7.15 -11.23 -26.92
C HIS A 232 6.33 -12.20 -26.06
N LYS A 233 6.93 -13.31 -25.61
CA LYS A 233 6.33 -14.26 -24.65
C LYS A 233 7.11 -14.19 -23.33
N ARG A 234 6.42 -14.02 -22.20
CA ARG A 234 7.02 -14.05 -20.86
C ARG A 234 6.19 -14.84 -19.85
N ASN A 235 6.87 -15.59 -18.99
CA ASN A 235 6.28 -16.21 -17.82
C ASN A 235 6.09 -15.15 -16.73
N VAL A 236 4.94 -15.19 -16.06
CA VAL A 236 4.53 -14.21 -15.05
C VAL A 236 3.96 -14.93 -13.83
N GLU A 237 3.97 -14.26 -12.68
CA GLU A 237 3.32 -14.74 -11.46
C GLU A 237 2.29 -13.70 -11.02
N ILE A 238 1.01 -14.09 -10.98
CA ILE A 238 -0.10 -13.19 -10.70
C ILE A 238 -0.30 -13.11 -9.17
N PRO A 239 -0.15 -11.92 -8.56
CA PRO A 239 -0.37 -11.72 -7.13
C PRO A 239 -1.86 -11.87 -6.76
N PRO A 240 -2.19 -12.11 -5.47
CA PRO A 240 -1.29 -12.18 -4.31
C PRO A 240 -0.66 -13.56 -4.08
N LEU A 241 -1.15 -14.62 -4.74
CA LEU A 241 -0.67 -15.99 -4.50
C LEU A 241 0.47 -16.44 -5.43
N GLY A 242 0.89 -15.60 -6.37
CA GLY A 242 1.91 -15.95 -7.36
C GLY A 242 1.41 -17.03 -8.33
N LEU A 243 0.16 -16.90 -8.81
CA LEU A 243 -0.42 -17.87 -9.74
C LEU A 243 0.36 -17.82 -11.06
N PRO A 244 0.92 -18.95 -11.53
CA PRO A 244 1.77 -18.94 -12.71
C PRO A 244 0.95 -18.65 -13.97
N GLY A 245 1.47 -17.76 -14.80
CA GLY A 245 0.89 -17.36 -16.08
C GLY A 245 1.92 -17.30 -17.21
N ASP A 246 1.40 -17.39 -18.43
CA ASP A 246 2.11 -17.24 -19.69
C ASP A 246 1.46 -16.04 -20.42
N LEU A 247 2.18 -14.92 -20.47
CA LEU A 247 1.76 -13.69 -21.13
C LEU A 247 2.43 -13.60 -22.51
N THR A 248 1.61 -13.42 -23.55
CA THR A 248 2.09 -13.15 -24.91
C THR A 248 1.60 -11.80 -25.39
N VAL A 249 2.52 -10.94 -25.82
CA VAL A 249 2.26 -9.58 -26.30
C VAL A 249 2.77 -9.46 -27.75
N PRO A 250 1.87 -9.42 -28.76
CA PRO A 250 2.26 -9.12 -30.13
C PRO A 250 2.70 -7.65 -30.28
N PRO A 251 3.40 -7.29 -31.37
CA PRO A 251 3.66 -5.88 -31.68
C PRO A 251 2.34 -5.13 -31.89
N ASP A 252 2.18 -3.97 -31.23
CA ASP A 252 1.00 -3.10 -31.29
C ASP A 252 -0.33 -3.83 -30.95
N PRO A 253 -0.49 -4.35 -29.71
CA PRO A 253 -1.64 -5.15 -29.33
C PRO A 253 -2.94 -4.32 -29.30
N ARG A 254 -4.02 -4.85 -29.87
CA ARG A 254 -5.35 -4.19 -29.93
C ARG A 254 -6.10 -4.22 -28.61
N GLY A 255 -5.78 -5.19 -27.76
CA GLY A 255 -6.45 -5.51 -26.52
C GLY A 255 -5.84 -6.77 -25.92
N ILE A 256 -6.19 -7.08 -24.68
CA ILE A 256 -5.70 -8.28 -23.97
C ILE A 256 -6.85 -9.24 -23.67
N VAL A 257 -6.63 -10.53 -23.92
CA VAL A 257 -7.58 -11.59 -23.64
C VAL A 257 -7.05 -12.47 -22.50
N ILE A 258 -7.78 -12.50 -21.39
CA ILE A 258 -7.46 -13.32 -20.20
C ILE A 258 -8.23 -14.64 -20.29
N PHE A 259 -7.52 -15.76 -20.17
CA PHE A 259 -8.11 -17.09 -20.28
C PHE A 259 -8.50 -17.65 -18.92
N ALA A 260 -9.78 -17.99 -18.78
CA ALA A 260 -10.30 -18.80 -17.68
C ALA A 260 -10.49 -20.25 -18.17
N HIS A 261 -9.55 -21.13 -17.79
CA HIS A 261 -9.57 -22.52 -18.24
C HIS A 261 -10.65 -23.35 -17.52
N GLY A 262 -11.02 -24.49 -18.13
CA GLY A 262 -12.00 -25.40 -17.58
C GLY A 262 -11.46 -26.29 -16.45
N SER A 263 -12.35 -27.04 -15.83
CA SER A 263 -12.05 -27.95 -14.73
C SER A 263 -11.05 -29.04 -15.13
N GLY A 264 -9.98 -29.22 -14.36
CA GLY A 264 -8.92 -30.19 -14.65
C GLY A 264 -7.98 -29.78 -15.79
N SER A 265 -8.10 -28.54 -16.26
CA SER A 265 -7.20 -27.92 -17.23
C SER A 265 -6.20 -27.00 -16.54
N SER A 266 -5.29 -26.42 -17.31
CA SER A 266 -4.29 -25.46 -16.84
C SER A 266 -3.95 -24.49 -17.97
N ARG A 267 -3.09 -23.51 -17.69
CA ARG A 267 -2.50 -22.63 -18.71
C ARG A 267 -1.80 -23.39 -19.85
N ARG A 268 -1.39 -24.64 -19.60
CA ARG A 268 -0.72 -25.53 -20.58
C ARG A 268 -1.69 -26.33 -21.46
N SER A 269 -2.98 -26.09 -21.37
CA SER A 269 -4.00 -26.75 -22.20
C SER A 269 -3.69 -26.58 -23.69
N PRO A 270 -3.44 -27.66 -24.46
CA PRO A 270 -3.09 -27.55 -25.89
C PRO A 270 -4.15 -26.77 -26.69
N ARG A 271 -5.43 -26.95 -26.33
CA ARG A 271 -6.55 -26.23 -26.96
C ARG A 271 -6.51 -24.73 -26.67
N ASN A 272 -6.25 -24.32 -25.41
CA ASN A 272 -6.24 -22.90 -25.07
C ASN A 272 -4.97 -22.22 -25.58
N VAL A 273 -3.83 -22.93 -25.58
CA VAL A 273 -2.58 -22.46 -26.21
C VAL A 273 -2.81 -22.26 -27.72
N TYR A 274 -3.48 -23.19 -28.40
CA TYR A 274 -3.83 -23.05 -29.81
C TYR A 274 -4.71 -21.82 -30.09
N VAL A 275 -5.77 -21.64 -29.28
CA VAL A 275 -6.65 -20.46 -29.37
C VAL A 275 -5.85 -19.17 -29.12
N ALA A 276 -5.00 -19.15 -28.09
CA ALA A 276 -4.19 -17.99 -27.74
C ALA A 276 -3.20 -17.62 -28.86
N ASP A 277 -2.49 -18.60 -29.42
CA ASP A 277 -1.55 -18.37 -30.53
C ASP A 277 -2.27 -17.79 -31.76
N LYS A 278 -3.49 -18.25 -32.07
CA LYS A 278 -4.32 -17.68 -33.14
C LYS A 278 -4.83 -16.27 -32.82
N LEU A 279 -5.20 -15.99 -31.57
CA LEU A 279 -5.55 -14.62 -31.15
C LEU A 279 -4.33 -13.68 -31.19
N ASN A 280 -3.14 -14.17 -30.84
CA ASN A 280 -1.90 -13.42 -31.00
C ASN A 280 -1.61 -13.11 -32.47
N ALA A 281 -1.81 -14.08 -33.37
CA ALA A 281 -1.69 -13.86 -34.82
C ALA A 281 -2.71 -12.82 -35.35
N ASN A 282 -3.83 -12.63 -34.66
CA ASN A 282 -4.83 -11.58 -34.94
C ASN A 282 -4.56 -10.26 -34.21
N GLY A 283 -3.42 -10.12 -33.50
CA GLY A 283 -2.99 -8.87 -32.86
C GLY A 283 -3.55 -8.63 -31.46
N PHE A 284 -4.01 -9.67 -30.76
CA PHE A 284 -4.40 -9.58 -29.34
C PHE A 284 -3.27 -10.06 -28.43
N ALA A 285 -3.02 -9.34 -27.34
CA ALA A 285 -2.25 -9.89 -26.23
C ALA A 285 -3.09 -10.97 -25.54
N THR A 286 -2.44 -11.97 -24.96
CA THR A 286 -3.13 -13.08 -24.28
C THR A 286 -2.43 -13.44 -22.99
N LEU A 287 -3.22 -13.64 -21.92
CA LEU A 287 -2.76 -14.15 -20.64
C LEU A 287 -3.41 -15.51 -20.36
N LEU A 288 -2.58 -16.55 -20.31
CA LEU A 288 -2.99 -17.89 -19.89
C LEU A 288 -2.42 -18.13 -18.50
N PHE A 289 -3.25 -18.33 -17.49
CA PHE A 289 -2.78 -18.53 -16.12
C PHE A 289 -3.55 -19.65 -15.42
N ASP A 290 -2.94 -20.20 -14.38
CA ASP A 290 -3.59 -21.23 -13.57
C ASP A 290 -4.52 -20.58 -12.54
N LEU A 291 -5.81 -20.95 -12.57
CA LEU A 291 -6.83 -20.40 -11.67
C LEU A 291 -6.72 -20.91 -10.23
N LEU A 292 -5.82 -21.84 -9.94
CA LEU A 292 -5.61 -22.41 -8.62
C LEU A 292 -4.12 -22.66 -8.43
N SER A 293 -3.64 -22.44 -7.21
CA SER A 293 -2.29 -22.87 -6.82
C SER A 293 -2.17 -24.40 -6.84
N PRO A 294 -0.94 -24.95 -6.90
CA PRO A 294 -0.73 -26.41 -6.83
C PRO A 294 -1.34 -27.06 -5.58
N GLU A 295 -1.37 -26.34 -4.45
CA GLU A 295 -1.97 -26.82 -3.20
C GLU A 295 -3.50 -26.82 -3.26
N GLU A 296 -4.12 -25.75 -3.77
CA GLU A 296 -5.58 -25.68 -3.95
C GLU A 296 -6.08 -26.71 -4.96
N GLY A 297 -5.29 -27.00 -6.01
CA GLY A 297 -5.59 -27.98 -7.03
C GLY A 297 -5.68 -29.43 -6.52
N LYS A 298 -5.14 -29.72 -5.32
CA LYS A 298 -5.29 -31.04 -4.68
C LYS A 298 -6.74 -31.30 -4.27
N ASN A 299 -7.49 -30.26 -3.91
CA ASN A 299 -8.91 -30.39 -3.59
C ASN A 299 -9.76 -30.23 -4.86
N ARG A 300 -10.26 -31.35 -5.38
CA ARG A 300 -11.12 -31.36 -6.59
C ARG A 300 -12.39 -30.51 -6.48
N ARG A 301 -12.85 -30.17 -5.27
CA ARG A 301 -14.01 -29.27 -5.09
C ARG A 301 -13.74 -27.85 -5.58
N ASN A 302 -12.51 -27.37 -5.40
CA ASN A 302 -12.12 -25.99 -5.75
C ASN A 302 -12.21 -25.74 -7.27
N VAL A 303 -12.03 -26.80 -8.06
CA VAL A 303 -12.11 -26.75 -9.53
C VAL A 303 -13.54 -26.49 -10.04
N PHE A 304 -14.55 -26.70 -9.18
CA PHE A 304 -15.96 -26.41 -9.47
C PHE A 304 -16.50 -25.22 -8.66
N ASP A 305 -15.66 -24.56 -7.86
CA ASP A 305 -16.02 -23.40 -7.06
C ASP A 305 -15.96 -22.13 -7.91
N ILE A 306 -17.08 -21.82 -8.59
CA ILE A 306 -17.15 -20.70 -9.53
C ILE A 306 -16.82 -19.34 -8.89
N PRO A 307 -17.30 -18.99 -7.69
CA PRO A 307 -16.86 -17.79 -6.99
C PRO A 307 -15.33 -17.70 -6.81
N LEU A 308 -14.69 -18.75 -6.30
CA LEU A 308 -13.24 -18.77 -6.12
C LEU A 308 -12.48 -18.56 -7.44
N LEU A 309 -12.92 -19.24 -8.50
CA LEU A 309 -12.30 -19.10 -9.82
C LEU A 309 -12.54 -17.70 -10.43
N ALA A 310 -13.70 -17.10 -10.16
CA ALA A 310 -14.01 -15.74 -10.61
C ALA A 310 -13.12 -14.70 -9.92
N ASP A 311 -12.90 -14.82 -8.61
CA ASP A 311 -11.98 -13.95 -7.86
C ASP A 311 -10.57 -13.97 -8.48
N ARG A 312 -10.09 -15.14 -8.93
CA ARG A 312 -8.77 -15.23 -9.60
C ARG A 312 -8.72 -14.51 -10.93
N VAL A 313 -9.81 -14.55 -11.70
CA VAL A 313 -9.93 -13.81 -12.96
C VAL A 313 -9.99 -12.30 -12.68
N VAL A 314 -10.63 -11.88 -11.58
CA VAL A 314 -10.64 -10.48 -11.11
C VAL A 314 -9.23 -10.04 -10.73
N GLU A 315 -8.49 -10.82 -9.94
CA GLU A 315 -7.10 -10.58 -9.54
C GLU A 315 -6.19 -10.44 -10.78
N ALA A 316 -6.27 -11.38 -11.72
CA ALA A 316 -5.52 -11.35 -12.97
C ALA A 316 -5.84 -10.10 -13.81
N SER A 317 -7.12 -9.71 -13.89
CA SER A 317 -7.54 -8.50 -14.59
C SER A 317 -6.97 -7.24 -13.96
N MET A 318 -6.92 -7.16 -12.63
CA MET A 318 -6.29 -6.03 -11.92
C MET A 318 -4.76 -6.00 -12.11
N TRP A 319 -4.09 -7.15 -12.03
CA TRP A 319 -2.65 -7.25 -12.29
C TRP A 319 -2.29 -6.81 -13.70
N VAL A 320 -3.06 -7.22 -14.72
CA VAL A 320 -2.88 -6.77 -16.11
C VAL A 320 -2.91 -5.24 -16.20
N THR A 321 -3.81 -4.56 -15.48
CA THR A 321 -3.86 -3.08 -15.48
C THR A 321 -2.70 -2.40 -14.74
N SER A 322 -1.82 -3.16 -14.10
CA SER A 322 -0.61 -2.65 -13.43
C SER A 322 0.67 -2.85 -14.24
N GLU A 323 0.62 -3.61 -15.34
CA GLU A 323 1.75 -3.86 -16.22
C GLU A 323 1.92 -2.71 -17.24
N PRO A 324 3.10 -2.05 -17.31
CA PRO A 324 3.29 -0.85 -18.13
C PRO A 324 3.02 -1.01 -19.63
N ASP A 325 3.19 -2.21 -20.18
CA ASP A 325 2.94 -2.51 -21.60
C ASP A 325 1.49 -2.93 -21.88
N LEU A 326 0.63 -3.01 -20.86
CA LEU A 326 -0.76 -3.48 -20.95
C LEU A 326 -1.78 -2.51 -20.30
N GLU A 327 -1.34 -1.51 -19.54
CA GLU A 327 -2.18 -0.68 -18.66
C GLU A 327 -3.39 -0.01 -19.35
N ASP A 328 -3.24 0.37 -20.63
CA ASP A 328 -4.26 1.07 -21.42
C ASP A 328 -5.07 0.14 -22.35
N LEU A 329 -4.79 -1.16 -22.36
CA LEU A 329 -5.43 -2.10 -23.29
C LEU A 329 -6.84 -2.50 -22.83
N PRO A 330 -7.84 -2.55 -23.74
CA PRO A 330 -9.15 -3.09 -23.41
C PRO A 330 -9.07 -4.59 -23.09
N THR A 331 -9.64 -5.00 -21.95
CA THR A 331 -9.60 -6.39 -21.47
C THR A 331 -10.80 -7.19 -21.94
N GLY A 332 -10.55 -8.35 -22.56
CA GLY A 332 -11.53 -9.39 -22.85
C GLY A 332 -11.32 -10.63 -22.01
N LEU A 333 -12.38 -11.39 -21.74
CA LEU A 333 -12.31 -12.68 -21.05
C LEU A 333 -12.68 -13.82 -21.99
N PHE A 334 -11.88 -14.89 -21.99
CA PHE A 334 -12.16 -16.13 -22.71
C PHE A 334 -12.32 -17.28 -21.73
N GLY A 335 -13.55 -17.78 -21.59
CA GLY A 335 -13.87 -18.89 -20.70
C GLY A 335 -14.08 -20.20 -21.46
N ALA A 336 -13.47 -21.28 -20.97
CA ALA A 336 -13.66 -22.62 -21.53
C ALA A 336 -14.31 -23.57 -20.51
N SER A 337 -15.33 -24.33 -20.91
CA SER A 337 -16.04 -25.27 -20.02
C SER A 337 -16.52 -24.58 -18.72
N THR A 338 -16.14 -25.06 -17.53
CA THR A 338 -16.49 -24.41 -16.24
C THR A 338 -15.91 -23.00 -16.09
N GLY A 339 -14.78 -22.70 -16.75
CA GLY A 339 -14.16 -21.37 -16.76
C GLY A 339 -15.05 -20.30 -17.41
N ALA A 340 -16.03 -20.69 -18.23
CA ALA A 340 -17.05 -19.77 -18.73
C ALA A 340 -17.92 -19.18 -17.62
N GLY A 341 -18.30 -19.99 -16.63
CA GLY A 341 -19.04 -19.50 -15.45
C GLY A 341 -18.21 -18.49 -14.66
N ALA A 342 -16.93 -18.81 -14.42
CA ALA A 342 -16.00 -17.92 -13.72
C ALA A 342 -15.78 -16.60 -14.46
N ALA A 343 -15.57 -16.64 -15.78
CA ALA A 343 -15.41 -15.45 -16.60
C ALA A 343 -16.66 -14.54 -16.57
N LEU A 344 -17.86 -15.11 -16.56
CA LEU A 344 -19.11 -14.35 -16.50
C LEU A 344 -19.36 -13.74 -15.12
N VAL A 345 -19.04 -14.46 -14.03
CA VAL A 345 -19.10 -13.89 -12.68
C VAL A 345 -18.09 -12.75 -12.54
N ALA A 346 -16.84 -12.95 -12.96
CA ALA A 346 -15.81 -11.91 -12.95
C ALA A 346 -16.22 -10.68 -13.80
N ALA A 347 -16.80 -10.88 -14.99
CA ALA A 347 -17.32 -9.79 -15.82
C ALA A 347 -18.45 -9.01 -15.14
N ALA A 348 -19.33 -9.67 -14.39
CA ALA A 348 -20.38 -9.03 -13.62
C ALA A 348 -19.85 -8.20 -12.43
N GLU A 349 -18.73 -8.61 -11.84
CA GLU A 349 -18.08 -7.93 -10.70
C GLU A 349 -17.21 -6.75 -11.13
N LEU A 350 -16.52 -6.89 -12.26
CA LEU A 350 -15.65 -5.86 -12.84
C LEU A 350 -16.42 -4.68 -13.49
N LYS A 351 -17.77 -4.71 -13.47
CA LYS A 351 -18.70 -3.59 -13.79
C LYS A 351 -18.26 -2.66 -14.93
N GLY A 352 -17.92 -3.24 -16.09
CA GLY A 352 -17.60 -2.49 -17.31
C GLY A 352 -16.11 -2.30 -17.60
N ARG A 353 -15.21 -2.81 -16.74
CA ARG A 353 -13.77 -2.93 -17.06
C ARG A 353 -13.46 -4.06 -18.05
N VAL A 354 -14.35 -5.04 -18.18
CA VAL A 354 -14.28 -6.08 -19.21
C VAL A 354 -15.07 -5.63 -20.43
N ALA A 355 -14.40 -5.50 -21.57
CA ALA A 355 -14.98 -5.02 -22.82
C ALA A 355 -15.70 -6.11 -23.62
N ALA A 356 -15.33 -7.39 -23.46
CA ALA A 356 -16.02 -8.52 -24.11
C ALA A 356 -15.78 -9.84 -23.39
N VAL A 357 -16.73 -10.78 -23.51
CA VAL A 357 -16.61 -12.14 -23.00
C VAL A 357 -16.90 -13.14 -24.13
N VAL A 358 -16.11 -14.20 -24.22
CA VAL A 358 -16.36 -15.36 -25.09
C VAL A 358 -16.38 -16.63 -24.22
N SER A 359 -17.40 -17.46 -24.40
CA SER A 359 -17.56 -18.76 -23.74
C SER A 359 -17.54 -19.87 -24.78
N ARG A 360 -16.54 -20.77 -24.75
CA ARG A 360 -16.41 -21.90 -25.70
C ARG A 360 -16.69 -23.24 -25.03
N GLY A 361 -17.71 -23.96 -25.52
CA GLY A 361 -18.16 -25.23 -24.95
C GLY A 361 -18.46 -25.09 -23.45
N GLY A 362 -18.91 -23.90 -23.06
CA GLY A 362 -18.94 -23.46 -21.67
C GLY A 362 -20.17 -23.90 -20.92
N ARG A 363 -20.09 -23.81 -19.59
CA ARG A 363 -21.23 -23.92 -18.66
C ARG A 363 -21.60 -22.54 -18.08
N PRO A 364 -22.06 -21.59 -18.91
CA PRO A 364 -22.39 -20.23 -18.45
C PRO A 364 -23.56 -20.22 -17.45
N ASP A 365 -24.40 -21.26 -17.46
CA ASP A 365 -25.47 -21.49 -16.49
C ASP A 365 -24.95 -21.53 -15.04
N LEU A 366 -23.69 -21.91 -14.82
CA LEU A 366 -23.08 -21.94 -13.49
C LEU A 366 -22.89 -20.55 -12.87
N ALA A 367 -22.93 -19.48 -13.67
CA ALA A 367 -22.92 -18.10 -13.17
C ALA A 367 -24.25 -17.70 -12.49
N LYS A 368 -25.33 -18.50 -12.62
CA LYS A 368 -26.61 -18.32 -11.92
C LYS A 368 -27.10 -16.86 -12.01
N ASP A 369 -27.41 -16.24 -10.87
CA ASP A 369 -27.99 -14.90 -10.79
C ASP A 369 -27.06 -13.79 -11.32
N PHE A 370 -25.75 -14.05 -11.41
CA PHE A 370 -24.78 -13.10 -11.96
C PHE A 370 -24.97 -12.85 -13.46
N LEU A 371 -25.60 -13.78 -14.21
CA LEU A 371 -25.88 -13.61 -15.63
C LEU A 371 -26.66 -12.32 -15.93
N SER A 372 -27.64 -12.00 -15.07
CA SER A 372 -28.45 -10.78 -15.22
C SER A 372 -27.66 -9.47 -15.00
N ARG A 373 -26.48 -9.57 -14.35
CA ARG A 373 -25.60 -8.45 -13.99
C ARG A 373 -24.47 -8.24 -15.00
N VAL A 374 -24.22 -9.20 -15.91
CA VAL A 374 -23.19 -9.08 -16.95
C VAL A 374 -23.58 -7.96 -17.93
N ARG A 375 -22.70 -6.95 -18.05
CA ARG A 375 -22.87 -5.82 -18.99
C ARG A 375 -22.03 -5.94 -20.26
N SER A 376 -20.96 -6.73 -20.21
CA SER A 376 -20.03 -6.92 -21.32
C SER A 376 -20.67 -7.73 -22.45
N PRO A 377 -20.53 -7.31 -23.73
CA PRO A 377 -20.94 -8.12 -24.87
C PRO A 377 -20.42 -9.56 -24.77
N THR A 378 -21.32 -10.53 -24.82
CA THR A 378 -21.02 -11.94 -24.56
C THR A 378 -21.37 -12.85 -25.74
N LEU A 379 -20.38 -13.58 -26.26
CA LEU A 379 -20.57 -14.63 -27.26
C LEU A 379 -20.51 -16.02 -26.62
N LEU A 380 -21.52 -16.84 -26.86
CA LEU A 380 -21.55 -18.25 -26.46
C LEU A 380 -21.31 -19.12 -27.71
N ILE A 381 -20.31 -19.99 -27.68
CA ILE A 381 -19.97 -20.90 -28.78
C ILE A 381 -20.14 -22.34 -28.29
N VAL A 382 -20.99 -23.12 -28.94
CA VAL A 382 -21.26 -24.53 -28.61
C VAL A 382 -21.14 -25.41 -29.85
N GLY A 383 -20.78 -26.68 -29.69
CA GLY A 383 -20.71 -27.62 -30.80
C GLY A 383 -22.06 -28.29 -31.06
N SER A 384 -22.43 -28.51 -32.33
CA SER A 384 -23.74 -29.07 -32.67
C SER A 384 -23.96 -30.52 -32.20
N LEU A 385 -22.89 -31.24 -31.87
CA LEU A 385 -22.95 -32.60 -31.31
C LEU A 385 -23.06 -32.60 -29.78
N ASP A 386 -22.83 -31.46 -29.12
CA ASP A 386 -22.93 -31.30 -27.66
C ASP A 386 -24.37 -30.99 -27.23
N ARG A 387 -25.26 -31.98 -27.43
CA ARG A 387 -26.71 -31.86 -27.23
C ARG A 387 -27.11 -31.53 -25.79
N ASP A 388 -26.25 -31.82 -24.81
CA ASP A 388 -26.52 -31.57 -23.39
C ASP A 388 -26.23 -30.11 -23.00
N VAL A 389 -25.22 -29.49 -23.61
CA VAL A 389 -24.76 -28.14 -23.26
C VAL A 389 -25.50 -27.04 -24.05
N ILE A 390 -26.04 -27.37 -25.24
CA ILE A 390 -26.84 -26.44 -26.06
C ILE A 390 -28.02 -25.85 -25.24
N PRO A 391 -28.93 -26.64 -24.62
CA PRO A 391 -30.04 -26.09 -23.86
C PRO A 391 -29.61 -25.22 -22.67
N LEU A 392 -28.45 -25.53 -22.06
CA LEU A 392 -27.89 -24.76 -20.94
C LEU A 392 -27.38 -23.40 -21.41
N ASN A 393 -26.77 -23.32 -22.59
CA ASN A 393 -26.33 -22.07 -23.19
C ASN A 393 -27.52 -21.24 -23.69
N GLU A 394 -28.57 -21.86 -24.25
CA GLU A 394 -29.81 -21.17 -24.59
C GLU A 394 -30.47 -20.54 -23.35
N LYS A 395 -30.52 -21.29 -22.24
CA LYS A 395 -31.03 -20.77 -20.95
C LYS A 395 -30.19 -19.62 -20.41
N ALA A 396 -28.86 -19.73 -20.47
CA ALA A 396 -27.97 -18.65 -20.05
C ALA A 396 -28.10 -17.41 -20.95
N LEU A 397 -28.22 -17.61 -22.27
CA LEU A 397 -28.48 -16.56 -23.24
C LEU A 397 -29.77 -15.81 -22.89
N ALA A 398 -30.85 -16.51 -22.52
CA ALA A 398 -32.09 -15.86 -22.08
C ALA A 398 -31.91 -14.98 -20.83
N ALA A 399 -31.05 -15.37 -19.89
CA ALA A 399 -30.80 -14.64 -18.64
C ALA A 399 -29.88 -13.40 -18.80
N LEU A 400 -28.99 -13.39 -19.81
CA LEU A 400 -28.10 -12.26 -20.10
C LEU A 400 -28.88 -11.01 -20.56
N ARG A 401 -28.49 -9.83 -20.08
CA ARG A 401 -29.11 -8.52 -20.44
C ARG A 401 -28.22 -7.62 -21.31
N CYS A 402 -27.03 -8.08 -21.65
CA CYS A 402 -26.06 -7.39 -22.52
C CYS A 402 -26.26 -7.77 -23.99
N PRO A 403 -25.57 -7.11 -24.95
CA PRO A 403 -25.42 -7.62 -26.31
C PRO A 403 -24.88 -9.06 -26.25
N LYS A 404 -25.58 -9.98 -26.91
CA LYS A 404 -25.37 -11.41 -26.74
C LYS A 404 -25.65 -12.17 -28.02
N GLU A 405 -24.87 -13.22 -28.26
CA GLU A 405 -25.01 -14.09 -29.42
C GLU A 405 -24.68 -15.54 -29.02
N LEU A 406 -25.34 -16.51 -29.66
CA LEU A 406 -25.10 -17.93 -29.48
C LEU A 406 -24.83 -18.54 -30.86
N GLU A 407 -23.63 -19.08 -31.03
CA GLU A 407 -23.18 -19.72 -32.26
C GLU A 407 -23.01 -21.22 -32.06
N ILE A 408 -23.60 -22.00 -32.97
CA ILE A 408 -23.54 -23.47 -32.94
C ILE A 408 -22.63 -23.94 -34.09
N VAL A 409 -21.44 -24.46 -33.76
CA VAL A 409 -20.48 -24.95 -34.75
C VAL A 409 -20.89 -26.34 -35.25
N PRO A 410 -21.22 -26.50 -36.55
CA PRO A 410 -21.67 -27.78 -37.10
C PRO A 410 -20.61 -28.87 -37.00
N GLY A 411 -21.02 -30.07 -36.59
CA GLY A 411 -20.15 -31.24 -36.51
C GLY A 411 -19.16 -31.25 -35.33
N ALA A 412 -19.20 -30.24 -34.45
CA ALA A 412 -18.30 -30.14 -33.30
C ALA A 412 -18.90 -30.80 -32.04
N SER A 413 -18.08 -31.56 -31.31
CA SER A 413 -18.37 -32.06 -29.96
C SER A 413 -17.95 -31.05 -28.88
N HIS A 414 -18.11 -31.42 -27.60
CA HIS A 414 -17.85 -30.56 -26.44
C HIS A 414 -16.47 -29.87 -26.45
N LEU A 415 -15.44 -30.57 -26.96
CA LEU A 415 -14.06 -30.09 -26.97
C LEU A 415 -13.59 -29.58 -28.34
N PHE A 416 -14.44 -29.62 -29.36
CA PHE A 416 -14.14 -29.18 -30.73
C PHE A 416 -12.91 -29.92 -31.32
N GLU A 417 -12.87 -31.25 -31.16
CA GLU A 417 -11.73 -32.08 -31.60
C GLU A 417 -11.86 -32.49 -33.07
N GLU A 418 -13.06 -32.35 -33.65
CA GLU A 418 -13.32 -32.63 -35.05
C GLU A 418 -12.59 -31.64 -35.96
N ARG A 419 -12.13 -32.14 -37.11
CA ARG A 419 -11.29 -31.38 -38.05
C ARG A 419 -11.95 -30.05 -38.44
N GLY A 420 -11.25 -28.95 -38.19
CA GLY A 420 -11.68 -27.59 -38.53
C GLY A 420 -12.57 -26.91 -37.50
N THR A 421 -13.21 -27.66 -36.60
CA THR A 421 -14.21 -27.08 -35.68
C THR A 421 -13.63 -26.15 -34.61
N LEU A 422 -12.39 -26.41 -34.16
CA LEU A 422 -11.69 -25.49 -33.26
C LEU A 422 -11.25 -24.21 -33.98
N ASP A 423 -10.90 -24.29 -35.26
CA ASP A 423 -10.58 -23.12 -36.08
C ASP A 423 -11.82 -22.24 -36.25
N ASP A 424 -12.98 -22.83 -36.56
CA ASP A 424 -14.25 -22.11 -36.65
C ASP A 424 -14.59 -21.37 -35.34
N ALA A 425 -14.40 -22.03 -34.18
CA ALA A 425 -14.62 -21.41 -32.87
C ALA A 425 -13.63 -20.27 -32.57
N VAL A 426 -12.38 -20.40 -33.02
CA VAL A 426 -11.35 -19.35 -32.88
C VAL A 426 -11.69 -18.14 -33.76
N ASP A 427 -12.14 -18.36 -34.99
CA ASP A 427 -12.48 -17.28 -35.92
C ASP A 427 -13.68 -16.47 -35.43
N LEU A 428 -14.68 -17.14 -34.85
CA LEU A 428 -15.80 -16.49 -34.14
C LEU A 428 -15.30 -15.66 -32.95
N ALA A 429 -14.45 -16.23 -32.09
CA ALA A 429 -13.90 -15.52 -30.93
C ALA A 429 -13.05 -14.29 -31.33
N ALA A 430 -12.17 -14.44 -32.32
CA ALA A 430 -11.33 -13.36 -32.84
C ALA A 430 -12.17 -12.23 -33.46
N THR A 431 -13.25 -12.59 -34.16
CA THR A 431 -14.20 -11.62 -34.72
C THR A 431 -14.96 -10.86 -33.64
N TRP A 432 -15.40 -11.56 -32.59
CA TRP A 432 -16.04 -10.93 -31.44
C TRP A 432 -15.10 -9.96 -30.72
N PHE A 433 -13.88 -10.40 -30.37
CA PHE A 433 -12.90 -9.54 -29.71
C PHE A 433 -12.49 -8.36 -30.58
N ARG A 434 -12.31 -8.54 -31.88
CA ARG A 434 -12.02 -7.43 -32.82
C ARG A 434 -13.14 -6.41 -32.90
N THR A 435 -14.37 -6.84 -32.74
CA THR A 435 -15.53 -5.95 -32.76
C THR A 435 -15.62 -5.13 -31.47
N HIS A 436 -15.34 -5.76 -30.32
CA HIS A 436 -15.64 -5.19 -28.99
C HIS A 436 -14.43 -4.70 -28.19
N LEU A 437 -13.22 -5.23 -28.40
CA LEU A 437 -11.96 -4.73 -27.81
C LEU A 437 -11.41 -3.57 -28.64
N ARG A 438 -12.19 -2.50 -28.73
CA ARG A 438 -11.72 -1.22 -29.29
C ARG A 438 -11.14 -0.41 -28.14
N ALA A 439 -9.93 0.13 -28.31
CA ALA A 439 -9.42 1.16 -27.42
C ALA A 439 -10.52 2.23 -27.26
N GLN A 440 -10.85 2.60 -26.03
CA GLN A 440 -11.65 3.80 -25.81
C GLN A 440 -10.80 4.97 -26.30
N VAL A 441 -10.99 5.35 -27.57
CA VAL A 441 -10.60 6.68 -28.03
C VAL A 441 -11.28 7.64 -27.06
N PRO A 442 -10.55 8.51 -26.34
CA PRO A 442 -11.17 9.62 -25.66
C PRO A 442 -12.03 10.28 -26.71
N ALA A 443 -13.35 10.31 -26.51
CA ALA A 443 -14.26 10.86 -27.50
C ALA A 443 -13.66 12.19 -27.99
N GLN A 444 -13.18 12.19 -29.24
CA GLN A 444 -12.81 13.42 -29.89
C GLN A 444 -14.02 14.31 -29.71
N LEU A 445 -13.80 15.50 -29.14
CA LEU A 445 -14.77 16.56 -29.06
C LEU A 445 -15.51 16.59 -30.40
N GLY A 446 -16.76 16.13 -30.38
CA GLY A 446 -17.63 16.19 -31.54
C GLY A 446 -17.72 17.64 -32.01
N PRO A 447 -18.14 17.87 -33.27
CA PRO A 447 -18.30 19.23 -33.77
C PRO A 447 -19.18 20.03 -32.81
N VAL A 448 -18.75 21.28 -32.59
CA VAL A 448 -19.37 22.30 -31.75
C VAL A 448 -20.90 22.12 -31.72
N PRO A 449 -21.52 21.90 -30.54
CA PRO A 449 -22.97 21.84 -30.45
C PRO A 449 -23.56 23.19 -30.88
N PRO A 450 -24.80 23.20 -31.38
CA PRO A 450 -25.47 24.44 -31.73
C PRO A 450 -25.42 25.43 -30.56
N THR A 451 -25.16 26.68 -30.89
CA THR A 451 -25.09 27.83 -29.98
C THR A 451 -26.20 27.77 -28.93
N GLY A 452 -25.82 27.47 -27.66
CA GLY A 452 -26.74 27.44 -26.52
C GLY A 452 -26.31 26.56 -25.34
N VAL A 453 -25.45 25.55 -25.53
CA VAL A 453 -25.02 24.63 -24.45
C VAL A 453 -23.70 25.10 -23.81
N ARG A 454 -23.72 25.37 -22.49
CA ARG A 454 -22.52 25.72 -21.71
C ARG A 454 -21.49 24.58 -21.79
N SER A 455 -20.22 24.90 -22.06
CA SER A 455 -19.13 23.90 -22.05
C SER A 455 -18.94 23.33 -20.63
N PRO A 456 -18.48 22.06 -20.46
CA PRO A 456 -18.26 21.47 -19.14
C PRO A 456 -17.40 22.36 -18.22
N ARG A 457 -16.33 22.95 -18.75
CA ARG A 457 -15.49 23.91 -18.02
C ARG A 457 -16.27 25.13 -17.53
N SER A 458 -17.15 25.69 -18.35
CA SER A 458 -17.99 26.83 -17.93
C SER A 458 -19.01 26.46 -16.85
N ILE A 459 -19.52 25.22 -16.85
CA ILE A 459 -20.40 24.69 -15.81
C ILE A 459 -19.62 24.55 -14.50
N LEU A 460 -18.44 23.92 -14.55
CA LEU A 460 -17.56 23.74 -13.39
C LEU A 460 -17.18 25.08 -12.74
N ARG A 461 -16.78 26.06 -13.55
CA ARG A 461 -16.41 27.40 -13.08
C ARG A 461 -17.60 28.19 -12.54
N ALA A 462 -18.75 28.14 -13.21
CA ALA A 462 -19.95 28.86 -12.76
C ALA A 462 -20.50 28.33 -11.42
N ALA A 463 -20.26 27.06 -11.11
CA ALA A 463 -20.70 26.44 -9.85
C ALA A 463 -19.66 26.54 -8.71
N ALA A 464 -18.41 26.90 -9.02
CA ALA A 464 -17.38 27.11 -8.01
C ALA A 464 -17.63 28.41 -7.24
N VAL A 465 -17.70 28.33 -5.91
CA VAL A 465 -17.75 29.51 -5.03
C VAL A 465 -16.31 29.86 -4.66
N PRO A 466 -15.75 30.99 -5.13
CA PRO A 466 -14.39 31.40 -4.78
C PRO A 466 -14.27 31.63 -3.27
N LEU A 467 -13.15 31.21 -2.69
CA LEU A 467 -12.84 31.46 -1.28
C LEU A 467 -11.81 32.59 -1.16
N SER A 468 -11.99 33.47 -0.18
CA SER A 468 -10.98 34.47 0.21
C SER A 468 -9.73 33.79 0.78
N THR A 469 -8.68 34.54 1.11
CA THR A 469 -7.51 33.97 1.80
C THR A 469 -7.93 33.40 3.14
N ILE A 470 -7.31 32.32 3.61
CA ILE A 470 -7.70 31.65 4.87
C ILE A 470 -7.64 32.60 6.08
N ASP A 471 -6.76 33.61 6.05
CA ASP A 471 -6.64 34.63 7.11
C ASP A 471 -7.73 35.72 7.05
N ASP A 472 -8.50 35.77 5.96
CA ASP A 472 -9.62 36.69 5.83
C ASP A 472 -10.78 36.20 6.71
N PRO A 473 -11.38 37.05 7.55
CA PRO A 473 -12.53 36.69 8.37
C PRO A 473 -13.71 36.10 7.58
N THR A 474 -13.86 36.46 6.31
CA THR A 474 -14.93 36.00 5.42
C THR A 474 -14.69 34.61 4.82
N PHE A 475 -13.51 34.01 5.00
CA PHE A 475 -13.17 32.71 4.41
C PHE A 475 -14.20 31.63 4.74
N ALA A 476 -14.64 31.62 6.01
CA ALA A 476 -15.53 30.59 6.52
C ALA A 476 -17.03 30.87 6.25
N ASP A 477 -17.40 32.04 5.71
CA ASP A 477 -18.80 32.41 5.44
C ASP A 477 -19.49 31.40 4.50
N ALA A 478 -18.75 30.86 3.53
CA ALA A 478 -19.26 29.86 2.59
C ALA A 478 -19.73 28.56 3.27
N PHE A 479 -19.36 28.34 4.55
CA PHE A 479 -19.65 27.15 5.31
C PHE A 479 -20.82 27.33 6.30
N ASP A 480 -21.39 28.53 6.42
CA ASP A 480 -22.52 28.83 7.33
C ASP A 480 -23.74 27.94 7.08
N ARG A 481 -23.97 27.54 5.83
CA ARG A 481 -25.06 26.60 5.47
C ARG A 481 -24.97 25.25 6.19
N PHE A 482 -23.77 24.84 6.62
CA PHE A 482 -23.56 23.59 7.35
C PHE A 482 -23.72 23.77 8.86
N GLY A 483 -23.93 24.99 9.34
CA GLY A 483 -24.14 25.30 10.76
C GLY A 483 -25.41 24.70 11.36
N SER A 484 -26.42 24.41 10.53
CA SER A 484 -27.64 23.71 10.96
C SER A 484 -27.45 22.21 11.19
N LYS A 485 -26.34 21.64 10.72
CA LYS A 485 -26.03 20.21 10.85
C LYS A 485 -25.67 19.87 12.29
N ARG A 486 -25.91 18.60 12.66
CA ARG A 486 -25.50 18.05 13.94
C ARG A 486 -24.06 17.56 13.90
N VAL A 487 -23.64 16.97 12.79
CA VAL A 487 -22.28 16.47 12.59
C VAL A 487 -21.71 17.02 11.29
N VAL A 488 -20.57 17.69 11.36
CA VAL A 488 -19.84 18.18 10.18
C VAL A 488 -18.49 17.48 10.14
N LEU A 489 -18.29 16.61 9.15
CA LEU A 489 -17.03 15.90 8.93
C LEU A 489 -16.18 16.68 7.91
N LEU A 490 -15.02 17.15 8.33
CA LEU A 490 -14.05 17.87 7.54
C LEU A 490 -12.88 16.94 7.18
N GLY A 491 -12.77 16.67 5.89
CA GLY A 491 -11.73 15.82 5.30
C GLY A 491 -10.40 16.51 5.11
N GLU A 492 -9.44 15.73 4.65
CA GLU A 492 -8.21 16.22 4.03
C GLU A 492 -7.71 15.20 3.00
N ALA A 493 -7.19 15.67 1.86
CA ALA A 493 -6.56 14.78 0.89
C ALA A 493 -5.14 14.35 1.31
N SER A 494 -4.61 14.97 2.37
CA SER A 494 -3.33 14.59 2.96
C SER A 494 -3.18 15.08 4.41
N HIS A 495 -2.56 14.28 5.27
CA HIS A 495 -2.29 14.65 6.68
C HIS A 495 -1.20 15.70 6.87
N GLY A 496 -0.42 16.03 5.84
CA GLY A 496 0.78 16.85 5.97
C GLY A 496 0.71 18.23 5.34
N THR A 497 -0.49 18.81 5.17
CA THR A 497 -0.68 20.02 4.36
C THR A 497 -1.22 21.21 5.16
N THR A 498 -0.46 22.30 5.21
CA THR A 498 -0.75 23.54 5.96
C THR A 498 -2.14 24.11 5.67
N GLU A 499 -2.52 24.24 4.40
CA GLU A 499 -3.80 24.83 4.00
C GLU A 499 -4.99 24.03 4.52
N PHE A 500 -4.89 22.70 4.57
CA PHE A 500 -5.95 21.84 5.08
C PHE A 500 -6.12 22.04 6.60
N TYR A 501 -5.04 22.13 7.38
CA TYR A 501 -5.14 22.45 8.81
C TYR A 501 -5.74 23.83 9.04
N ARG A 502 -5.24 24.86 8.35
CA ARG A 502 -5.69 26.25 8.54
C ARG A 502 -7.14 26.44 8.11
N ALA A 503 -7.55 25.84 6.99
CA ALA A 503 -8.93 25.90 6.52
C ALA A 503 -9.88 25.15 7.47
N ARG A 504 -9.54 23.92 7.89
CA ARG A 504 -10.34 23.19 8.88
C ARG A 504 -10.44 23.95 10.20
N ALA A 505 -9.37 24.59 10.66
CA ALA A 505 -9.37 25.43 11.86
C ALA A 505 -10.32 26.63 11.71
N ALA A 506 -10.26 27.35 10.58
CA ALA A 506 -11.12 28.50 10.30
C ALA A 506 -12.61 28.10 10.23
N ILE A 507 -12.92 27.01 9.54
CA ILE A 507 -14.29 26.48 9.41
C ILE A 507 -14.81 26.03 10.79
N THR A 508 -14.00 25.26 11.52
CA THR A 508 -14.36 24.79 12.87
C THR A 508 -14.63 25.95 13.81
N ARG A 509 -13.79 26.99 13.78
CA ARG A 509 -13.98 28.19 14.59
C ARG A 509 -15.30 28.89 14.25
N ARG A 510 -15.60 29.09 12.96
CA ARG A 510 -16.88 29.66 12.52
C ARG A 510 -18.08 28.85 13.02
N LEU A 511 -18.02 27.53 12.92
CA LEU A 511 -19.08 26.64 13.41
C LEU A 511 -19.25 26.71 14.93
N ILE A 512 -18.16 26.85 15.68
CA ILE A 512 -18.18 27.02 17.14
C ILE A 512 -18.78 28.37 17.54
N GLU A 513 -18.25 29.45 16.95
CA GLU A 513 -18.56 30.84 17.33
C GLU A 513 -19.99 31.23 16.94
N ASP A 514 -20.44 30.84 15.75
CA ASP A 514 -21.70 31.34 15.18
C ASP A 514 -22.81 30.28 15.11
N HIS A 515 -22.49 28.98 15.19
CA HIS A 515 -23.46 27.90 14.95
C HIS A 515 -23.64 26.89 16.09
N GLY A 516 -23.00 27.17 17.24
CA GLY A 516 -23.20 26.42 18.49
C GLY A 516 -22.53 25.05 18.53
N PHE A 517 -21.49 24.81 17.74
CA PHE A 517 -20.70 23.59 17.86
C PHE A 517 -19.85 23.64 19.13
N SER A 518 -19.87 22.56 19.90
CA SER A 518 -19.17 22.46 21.19
C SER A 518 -18.23 21.26 21.28
N ILE A 519 -18.15 20.45 20.23
CA ILE A 519 -17.37 19.22 20.19
C ILE A 519 -16.45 19.26 18.98
N VAL A 520 -15.15 19.09 19.20
CA VAL A 520 -14.17 18.83 18.16
C VAL A 520 -13.64 17.41 18.36
N ALA A 521 -13.91 16.54 17.40
CA ALA A 521 -13.46 15.15 17.40
C ALA A 521 -12.45 14.93 16.28
N VAL A 522 -11.36 14.23 16.55
CA VAL A 522 -10.27 14.05 15.57
C VAL A 522 -9.88 12.58 15.39
N GLU A 523 -9.36 12.23 14.21
CA GLU A 523 -8.69 10.96 13.90
C GLU A 523 -7.35 10.85 14.64
N ALA A 524 -7.44 10.79 15.97
CA ALA A 524 -6.32 10.63 16.86
C ALA A 524 -6.72 9.77 18.07
N ASP A 525 -5.71 9.24 18.75
CA ASP A 525 -5.91 8.42 19.93
C ASP A 525 -6.62 9.19 21.05
N TRP A 526 -7.61 8.54 21.67
CA TRP A 526 -8.37 9.09 22.79
C TRP A 526 -7.49 9.70 23.90
N PRO A 527 -6.50 8.98 24.49
CA PRO A 527 -5.69 9.52 25.58
C PRO A 527 -4.84 10.73 25.18
N ASP A 528 -4.33 10.77 23.95
CA ASP A 528 -3.52 11.89 23.46
C ASP A 528 -4.39 13.14 23.27
N ALA A 529 -5.58 12.97 22.68
CA ALA A 529 -6.57 14.03 22.56
C ALA A 529 -7.08 14.52 23.92
N ALA A 530 -7.19 13.64 24.92
CA ALA A 530 -7.58 14.02 26.28
C ALA A 530 -6.53 14.92 26.97
N ALA A 531 -5.25 14.87 26.56
CA ALA A 531 -4.25 15.82 27.01
C ALA A 531 -4.48 17.22 26.42
N VAL A 532 -4.84 17.31 25.13
CA VAL A 532 -5.23 18.55 24.46
C VAL A 532 -6.50 19.13 25.10
N ASP A 533 -7.50 18.28 25.34
CA ASP A 533 -8.76 18.68 25.96
C ASP A 533 -8.55 19.33 27.33
N ARG A 534 -7.73 18.71 28.19
CA ARG A 534 -7.38 19.27 29.51
C ARG A 534 -6.72 20.64 29.36
N HIS A 535 -5.83 20.78 28.38
CA HIS A 535 -5.16 22.05 28.09
C HIS A 535 -6.15 23.14 27.62
N ILE A 536 -7.03 22.84 26.66
CA ILE A 536 -7.95 23.85 26.10
C ILE A 536 -9.12 24.18 27.04
N ARG A 537 -9.56 23.25 27.89
CA ARG A 537 -10.65 23.47 28.86
C ARG A 537 -10.14 23.96 30.22
N HIS A 538 -8.84 24.24 30.36
CA HIS A 538 -8.19 24.68 31.61
C HIS A 538 -8.43 23.72 32.78
N LYS A 539 -8.49 22.41 32.51
CA LYS A 539 -8.57 21.37 33.55
C LYS A 539 -7.19 21.16 34.18
N PRO A 540 -7.11 20.63 35.42
CA PRO A 540 -5.83 20.34 36.06
C PRO A 540 -4.91 19.48 35.19
N HIS A 541 -3.62 19.76 35.23
CA HIS A 541 -2.62 18.97 34.53
C HIS A 541 -2.59 17.53 35.09
N SER A 542 -2.48 16.55 34.19
CA SER A 542 -2.29 15.14 34.52
C SER A 542 -1.00 14.68 33.88
N ALA A 543 -0.07 14.20 34.70
CA ALA A 543 1.22 13.72 34.21
C ALA A 543 1.01 12.43 33.41
N MET A 544 1.50 12.42 32.17
CA MET A 544 1.54 11.22 31.33
C MET A 544 2.97 10.67 31.28
N LYS A 545 3.10 9.34 31.26
CA LYS A 545 4.40 8.68 31.13
C LYS A 545 5.07 8.99 29.78
N THR A 546 4.27 9.03 28.72
CA THR A 546 4.68 9.34 27.36
C THR A 546 4.04 10.67 26.94
N PRO A 547 4.79 11.58 26.26
CA PRO A 547 4.21 12.81 25.72
C PRO A 547 3.07 12.51 24.71
N PRO A 548 2.02 13.35 24.64
CA PRO A 548 0.96 13.16 23.64
C PRO A 548 1.54 13.28 22.22
N PHE A 549 1.00 12.46 21.32
CA PHE A 549 1.38 12.40 19.91
C PHE A 549 2.88 12.11 19.70
N ALA A 550 3.48 11.31 20.60
CA ALA A 550 4.86 10.85 20.47
C ALA A 550 5.01 9.64 19.52
N ARG A 551 3.89 8.98 19.15
CA ARG A 551 3.85 7.90 18.17
C ARG A 551 4.00 8.44 16.75
N PHE A 552 4.48 7.59 15.85
CA PHE A 552 4.49 7.94 14.44
C PHE A 552 3.06 8.12 13.89
N PRO A 553 2.83 9.11 13.00
CA PRO A 553 3.72 10.22 12.69
C PRO A 553 3.71 11.30 13.81
N THR A 554 4.88 11.63 14.34
CA THR A 554 4.99 12.61 15.42
C THR A 554 4.58 14.02 15.01
N TRP A 555 4.62 14.35 13.72
CA TRP A 555 4.39 15.69 13.16
C TRP A 555 2.92 15.99 12.80
N MET A 556 2.07 14.96 12.69
CA MET A 556 0.69 15.12 12.22
C MET A 556 -0.16 15.97 13.17
N TRP A 557 -0.01 15.78 14.48
CA TRP A 557 -0.68 16.62 15.48
C TRP A 557 0.31 17.55 16.21
N ARG A 558 1.63 17.39 16.02
CA ARG A 558 2.66 18.28 16.59
C ARG A 558 3.23 19.19 15.50
N ASN A 559 2.42 20.12 15.02
CA ASN A 559 2.82 21.14 14.05
C ASN A 559 2.31 22.51 14.48
N VAL A 560 2.86 23.55 13.85
CA VAL A 560 2.54 24.96 14.17
C VAL A 560 1.07 25.30 13.91
N GLU A 561 0.46 24.70 12.89
CA GLU A 561 -0.94 24.96 12.53
C GLU A 561 -1.91 24.41 13.58
N PHE A 562 -1.67 23.20 14.06
CA PHE A 562 -2.47 22.58 15.11
C PHE A 562 -2.23 23.24 16.48
N ASP A 563 -0.99 23.63 16.79
CA ASP A 563 -0.69 24.43 17.99
C ASP A 563 -1.44 25.77 17.97
N ALA A 564 -1.45 26.47 16.83
CA ALA A 564 -2.22 27.69 16.68
C ALA A 564 -3.73 27.46 16.90
N PHE A 565 -4.28 26.37 16.36
CA PHE A 565 -5.69 26.01 16.56
C PHE A 565 -6.01 25.73 18.04
N THR A 566 -5.21 24.92 18.73
CA THR A 566 -5.44 24.60 20.15
C THR A 566 -5.29 25.83 21.05
N ARG A 567 -4.35 26.74 20.77
CA ARG A 567 -4.25 28.03 21.47
C ARG A 567 -5.48 28.90 21.30
N ASN A 568 -6.05 28.96 20.09
CA ASN A 568 -7.29 29.69 19.82
C ASN A 568 -8.47 29.07 20.59
N LEU A 569 -8.63 27.75 20.58
CA LEU A 569 -9.67 27.08 21.36
C LEU A 569 -9.52 27.33 22.86
N ARG A 570 -8.28 27.30 23.38
CA ARG A 570 -8.02 27.59 24.78
C ARG A 570 -8.41 29.02 25.16
N GLN A 571 -8.10 29.99 24.29
CA GLN A 571 -8.50 31.38 24.48
C GLN A 571 -10.02 31.53 24.46
N TYR A 572 -10.70 30.91 23.48
CA TYR A 572 -12.16 30.88 23.38
C TYR A 572 -12.82 30.31 24.64
N ASN A 573 -12.31 29.19 25.14
CA ASN A 573 -12.81 28.54 26.36
C ASN A 573 -12.55 29.33 27.65
N GLY A 574 -11.50 30.17 27.68
CA GLY A 574 -11.10 30.90 28.88
C GLY A 574 -12.16 31.88 29.40
N ALA A 575 -13.02 32.39 28.53
CA ALA A 575 -14.09 33.33 28.87
C ALA A 575 -15.44 32.65 29.25
N ARG A 576 -15.50 31.31 29.24
CA ARG A 576 -16.75 30.55 29.33
C ARG A 576 -16.82 29.65 30.56
N ALA A 577 -18.04 29.36 31.02
CA ALA A 577 -18.31 28.38 32.08
C ALA A 577 -17.92 26.96 31.61
N MET A 578 -17.62 26.04 32.53
CA MET A 578 -17.05 24.73 32.17
C MET A 578 -17.96 23.93 31.23
N GLU A 579 -19.26 24.08 31.38
CA GLU A 579 -20.32 23.38 30.65
C GLU A 579 -20.48 23.93 29.22
N GLU A 580 -20.06 25.19 28.99
CA GLU A 580 -20.11 25.89 27.71
C GLU A 580 -18.80 25.79 26.92
N ARG A 581 -17.75 25.22 27.53
CA ARG A 581 -16.44 25.08 26.89
C ARG A 581 -16.46 24.02 25.82
N VAL A 582 -15.84 24.33 24.69
CA VAL A 582 -15.59 23.39 23.61
C VAL A 582 -14.71 22.25 24.14
N ALA A 583 -15.18 21.03 23.94
CA ALA A 583 -14.47 19.82 24.31
C ALA A 583 -13.74 19.22 23.09
N PHE A 584 -12.61 18.58 23.35
CA PHE A 584 -11.77 17.96 22.33
C PHE A 584 -11.66 16.45 22.57
N TYR A 585 -11.85 15.64 21.54
CA TYR A 585 -11.89 14.18 21.68
C TYR A 585 -11.12 13.49 20.55
N GLY A 586 -10.48 12.38 20.89
CA GLY A 586 -9.91 11.45 19.91
C GLY A 586 -10.92 10.38 19.56
N LEU A 587 -10.90 9.87 18.33
CA LEU A 587 -11.79 8.80 17.87
C LEU A 587 -11.08 7.46 17.67
N ASP A 588 -9.75 7.46 17.59
CA ASP A 588 -8.95 6.32 17.17
C ASP A 588 -8.51 5.39 18.32
N LEU A 589 -7.97 4.21 17.98
CA LEU A 589 -7.82 3.07 18.90
C LEU A 589 -6.40 2.53 19.11
N TYR A 590 -5.35 3.26 18.71
CA TYR A 590 -4.00 2.71 18.69
C TYR A 590 -3.30 2.73 20.05
N ASN A 591 -3.53 3.76 20.89
CA ASN A 591 -2.82 3.92 22.17
C ASN A 591 -3.40 3.10 23.34
N MET A 592 -3.32 1.77 23.25
CA MET A 592 -3.83 0.84 24.28
C MET A 592 -3.16 1.05 25.65
N ASN A 593 -1.85 1.30 25.69
CA ASN A 593 -1.09 1.48 26.93
C ASN A 593 -1.62 2.65 27.77
N ALA A 594 -1.71 3.84 27.16
CA ALA A 594 -2.21 5.02 27.85
C ALA A 594 -3.67 4.85 28.28
N SER A 595 -4.49 4.13 27.51
CA SER A 595 -5.86 3.81 27.92
C SER A 595 -5.95 2.86 29.12
N ILE A 596 -5.10 1.83 29.21
CA ILE A 596 -5.01 0.99 30.42
C ILE A 596 -4.63 1.85 31.63
N ALA A 597 -3.61 2.70 31.48
CA ALA A 597 -3.16 3.59 32.56
C ALA A 597 -4.26 4.56 33.02
N ALA A 598 -5.05 5.11 32.10
CA ALA A 598 -6.17 5.99 32.40
C ALA A 598 -7.28 5.28 33.20
N VAL A 599 -7.65 4.04 32.81
CA VAL A 599 -8.64 3.23 33.54
C VAL A 599 -8.16 2.92 34.96
N LEU A 600 -6.90 2.49 35.11
CA LEU A 600 -6.33 2.15 36.41
C LEU A 600 -6.25 3.39 37.33
N SER A 601 -5.80 4.53 36.80
CA SER A 601 -5.73 5.78 37.56
C SER A 601 -7.10 6.27 38.05
N TYR A 602 -8.15 6.10 37.25
CA TYR A 602 -9.51 6.41 37.67
C TYR A 602 -9.97 5.48 38.80
N LEU A 603 -9.81 4.16 38.61
CA LEU A 603 -10.23 3.16 39.58
C LEU A 603 -9.49 3.29 40.91
N ASP A 604 -8.19 3.57 40.91
CA ASP A 604 -7.42 3.82 42.14
C ASP A 604 -8.03 4.91 43.01
N ARG A 605 -8.64 5.92 42.38
CA ARG A 605 -9.26 7.03 43.10
C ARG A 605 -10.67 6.70 43.59
N VAL A 606 -11.45 5.93 42.82
CA VAL A 606 -12.90 5.77 43.09
C VAL A 606 -13.29 4.40 43.66
N ASP A 607 -12.50 3.36 43.42
CA ASP A 607 -12.73 1.97 43.85
C ASP A 607 -11.41 1.15 43.78
N GLU A 608 -10.63 1.20 44.86
CA GLU A 608 -9.34 0.52 44.99
C GLU A 608 -9.43 -1.01 44.81
N GLY A 609 -10.54 -1.61 45.25
CA GLY A 609 -10.82 -3.03 45.05
C GLY A 609 -10.97 -3.38 43.57
N ALA A 610 -11.75 -2.59 42.83
CA ALA A 610 -11.86 -2.73 41.37
C ALA A 610 -10.54 -2.43 40.66
N ALA A 611 -9.73 -1.50 41.14
CA ALA A 611 -8.41 -1.21 40.60
C ALA A 611 -7.46 -2.41 40.71
N THR A 612 -7.49 -3.13 41.84
CA THR A 612 -6.72 -4.36 42.06
C THR A 612 -7.13 -5.46 41.07
N VAL A 613 -8.43 -5.65 40.88
CA VAL A 613 -8.96 -6.60 39.89
C VAL A 613 -8.58 -6.20 38.46
N ALA A 614 -8.63 -4.90 38.13
CA ALA A 614 -8.24 -4.39 36.82
C ALA A 614 -6.77 -4.63 36.50
N ARG A 615 -5.86 -4.39 37.46
CA ARG A 615 -4.43 -4.72 37.31
C ARG A 615 -4.21 -6.21 37.02
N SER A 616 -4.92 -7.08 37.73
CA SER A 616 -4.83 -8.53 37.50
C SER A 616 -5.34 -8.92 36.10
N ARG A 617 -6.49 -8.39 35.66
CA ARG A 617 -7.09 -8.75 34.36
C ARG A 617 -6.35 -8.15 33.16
N TYR A 618 -5.78 -6.96 33.28
CA TYR A 618 -4.88 -6.41 32.27
C TYR A 618 -3.48 -7.04 32.31
N GLY A 619 -3.15 -7.79 33.36
CA GLY A 619 -1.83 -8.41 33.53
C GLY A 619 -1.42 -9.32 32.37
N CYS A 620 -2.37 -9.95 31.68
CA CYS A 620 -2.06 -10.79 30.52
C CYS A 620 -1.62 -10.00 29.28
N LEU A 621 -1.96 -8.70 29.20
CA LEU A 621 -1.50 -7.81 28.14
C LEU A 621 -0.12 -7.22 28.45
N SER A 622 0.32 -7.25 29.71
CA SER A 622 1.51 -6.53 30.20
C SER A 622 2.82 -6.89 29.47
N GLU A 623 2.97 -8.14 29.03
CA GLU A 623 4.12 -8.60 28.24
C GLU A 623 4.09 -8.12 26.77
N TRP A 624 2.93 -7.67 26.29
CA TRP A 624 2.69 -7.34 24.88
C TRP A 624 2.32 -5.89 24.63
N VAL A 625 2.15 -5.09 25.68
CA VAL A 625 1.74 -3.67 25.56
C VAL A 625 2.70 -2.92 24.63
N HIS A 626 3.98 -3.28 24.60
CA HIS A 626 5.02 -2.67 23.78
C HIS A 626 5.27 -3.38 22.44
N ASP A 627 4.59 -4.47 22.12
CA ASP A 627 4.58 -5.08 20.77
C ASP A 627 3.22 -5.74 20.47
N PRO A 628 2.19 -4.93 20.14
CA PRO A 628 0.85 -5.43 19.81
C PRO A 628 0.83 -6.35 18.57
N ALA A 629 1.83 -6.21 17.68
CA ALA A 629 1.98 -7.10 16.54
C ALA A 629 2.42 -8.50 16.97
N ALA A 630 3.32 -8.62 17.95
CA ALA A 630 3.66 -9.90 18.56
C ALA A 630 2.47 -10.54 19.29
N TYR A 631 1.65 -9.75 19.99
CA TYR A 631 0.39 -10.25 20.56
C TYR A 631 -0.51 -10.87 19.49
N GLY A 632 -0.75 -10.14 18.40
CA GLY A 632 -1.61 -10.65 17.33
C GLY A 632 -1.04 -11.91 16.66
N ARG A 633 0.29 -12.07 16.55
CA ARG A 633 0.91 -13.34 16.07
C ARG A 633 0.75 -14.48 17.09
N ALA A 634 0.97 -14.19 18.37
CA ALA A 634 0.85 -15.19 19.44
C ALA A 634 -0.60 -15.69 19.59
N ALA A 635 -1.58 -14.79 19.42
CA ALA A 635 -3.00 -15.13 19.46
C ALA A 635 -3.46 -16.08 18.33
N LEU A 636 -2.68 -16.24 17.24
CA LEU A 636 -2.96 -17.15 16.12
C LEU A 636 -2.51 -18.59 16.37
N THR A 637 -1.50 -18.82 17.21
CA THR A 637 -1.10 -20.17 17.60
C THR A 637 -2.12 -20.74 18.59
N GLN A 638 -2.76 -21.85 18.24
CA GLN A 638 -3.85 -22.47 19.01
C GLN A 638 -3.46 -22.65 20.49
N GLY A 639 -3.99 -21.77 21.36
CA GLY A 639 -3.74 -21.78 22.81
C GLY A 639 -3.82 -20.43 23.52
N PHE A 640 -3.71 -19.29 22.81
CA PHE A 640 -3.58 -17.96 23.45
C PHE A 640 -4.82 -17.06 23.36
N SER A 641 -6.03 -17.58 23.61
CA SER A 641 -7.25 -16.77 23.82
C SER A 641 -7.36 -16.21 25.25
N LEU A 642 -6.24 -15.97 25.93
CA LEU A 642 -6.18 -15.71 27.38
C LEU A 642 -6.69 -14.31 27.79
N CYS A 643 -6.63 -13.31 26.90
CA CYS A 643 -6.89 -11.91 27.27
C CYS A 643 -8.26 -11.35 26.90
N GLU A 644 -8.99 -11.96 25.96
CA GLU A 644 -10.27 -11.44 25.47
C GLU A 644 -11.34 -11.34 26.57
N GLU A 645 -11.56 -12.43 27.30
CA GLU A 645 -12.57 -12.48 28.36
C GLU A 645 -12.20 -11.56 29.54
N PRO A 646 -10.97 -11.59 30.10
CA PRO A 646 -10.58 -10.68 31.18
C PRO A 646 -10.70 -9.19 30.84
N VAL A 647 -10.28 -8.78 29.63
CA VAL A 647 -10.34 -7.37 29.17
C VAL A 647 -11.78 -6.91 29.01
N THR A 648 -12.62 -7.71 28.35
CA THR A 648 -14.05 -7.39 28.15
C THR A 648 -14.79 -7.30 29.49
N ARG A 649 -14.46 -8.15 30.47
CA ARG A 649 -15.07 -8.08 31.80
C ARG A 649 -14.78 -6.78 32.54
N ILE A 650 -13.64 -6.11 32.32
CA ILE A 650 -13.37 -4.80 32.94
C ILE A 650 -14.35 -3.74 32.44
N LEU A 651 -14.59 -3.70 31.13
CA LEU A 651 -15.60 -2.82 30.56
C LEU A 651 -17.00 -3.15 31.13
N MET A 652 -17.37 -4.43 31.21
CA MET A 652 -18.67 -4.82 31.76
C MET A 652 -18.84 -4.42 33.23
N ASP A 653 -17.79 -4.56 34.05
CA ASP A 653 -17.85 -4.23 35.48
C ASP A 653 -17.94 -2.72 35.71
N LEU A 654 -17.24 -1.90 34.90
CA LEU A 654 -17.41 -0.44 34.89
C LEU A 654 -18.84 -0.03 34.53
N LEU A 655 -19.41 -0.64 33.48
CA LEU A 655 -20.79 -0.34 33.04
C LEU A 655 -21.85 -0.79 34.06
N LYS A 656 -21.64 -1.91 34.76
CA LYS A 656 -22.55 -2.36 35.83
C LYS A 656 -22.63 -1.37 37.00
N LYS A 657 -21.54 -0.65 37.28
CA LYS A 657 -21.44 0.35 38.35
C LYS A 657 -21.70 1.78 37.86
N GLN A 658 -22.25 1.94 36.65
CA GLN A 658 -22.44 3.23 36.00
C GLN A 658 -23.25 4.23 36.83
N LEU A 659 -24.34 3.81 37.48
CA LEU A 659 -25.17 4.71 38.29
C LEU A 659 -24.41 5.24 39.52
N ASP A 660 -23.64 4.39 40.19
CA ASP A 660 -22.89 4.76 41.40
C ASP A 660 -21.67 5.64 41.09
N TYR A 661 -20.97 5.36 39.99
CA TYR A 661 -19.78 6.11 39.58
C TYR A 661 -20.11 7.43 38.89
N ALA A 662 -21.14 7.45 38.01
CA ALA A 662 -21.54 8.69 37.34
C ALA A 662 -22.12 9.72 38.32
N ALA A 663 -22.76 9.28 39.41
CA ALA A 663 -23.25 10.17 40.46
C ALA A 663 -22.14 10.86 41.27
N ARG A 664 -20.91 10.32 41.25
CA ARG A 664 -19.75 10.90 41.93
C ARG A 664 -18.98 11.87 41.02
N ASP A 665 -18.71 11.47 39.78
CA ASP A 665 -17.95 12.27 38.81
C ASP A 665 -18.21 11.81 37.36
N GLY A 666 -19.32 12.28 36.76
CA GLY A 666 -19.80 11.83 35.46
C GLY A 666 -18.83 12.04 34.28
N ASP A 667 -18.04 13.12 34.31
CA ASP A 667 -17.09 13.45 33.25
C ASP A 667 -15.85 12.53 33.29
N LEU A 668 -15.31 12.26 34.48
CA LEU A 668 -14.18 11.33 34.64
C LEU A 668 -14.61 9.87 34.49
N PHE A 669 -15.86 9.54 34.88
CA PHE A 669 -16.43 8.22 34.60
C PHE A 669 -16.60 7.99 33.09
N PHE A 670 -17.04 9.00 32.34
CA PHE A 670 -17.12 8.92 30.88
C PHE A 670 -15.74 8.67 30.27
N ASP A 671 -14.72 9.46 30.65
CA ASP A 671 -13.32 9.27 30.19
C ASP A 671 -12.80 7.85 30.49
N ALA A 672 -13.01 7.35 31.71
CA ALA A 672 -12.58 6.00 32.09
C ALA A 672 -13.33 4.90 31.30
N THR A 673 -14.63 5.07 31.06
CA THR A 673 -15.42 4.13 30.29
C THR A 673 -14.99 4.11 28.82
N GLN A 674 -14.66 5.26 28.23
CA GLN A 674 -14.15 5.35 26.87
C GLN A 674 -12.79 4.66 26.73
N ASN A 675 -11.86 4.91 27.65
CA ASN A 675 -10.58 4.21 27.67
C ASN A 675 -10.76 2.68 27.82
N ALA A 676 -11.69 2.20 28.65
CA ALA A 676 -11.97 0.77 28.77
C ALA A 676 -12.54 0.16 27.47
N ARG A 677 -13.39 0.89 26.75
CA ARG A 677 -13.88 0.48 25.42
C ARG A 677 -12.76 0.46 24.38
N LEU A 678 -11.87 1.45 24.41
CA LEU A 678 -10.70 1.49 23.53
C LEU A 678 -9.85 0.24 23.73
N VAL A 679 -9.50 -0.11 24.98
CA VAL A 679 -8.69 -1.32 25.26
C VAL A 679 -9.36 -2.59 24.71
N ALA A 680 -10.67 -2.77 24.92
CA ALA A 680 -11.39 -3.94 24.41
C ALA A 680 -11.43 -4.00 22.87
N ASN A 681 -11.65 -2.85 22.20
CA ASN A 681 -11.68 -2.79 20.74
C ASN A 681 -10.28 -2.92 20.12
N ALA A 682 -9.26 -2.34 20.78
CA ALA A 682 -7.87 -2.43 20.35
C ALA A 682 -7.34 -3.87 20.47
N GLU A 683 -7.68 -4.60 21.53
CA GLU A 683 -7.35 -6.03 21.66
C GLU A 683 -7.91 -6.82 20.48
N ARG A 684 -9.21 -6.63 20.20
CA ARG A 684 -9.89 -7.29 19.09
C ARG A 684 -9.27 -6.90 17.75
N TYR A 685 -8.94 -5.62 17.56
CA TYR A 685 -8.29 -5.10 16.36
C TYR A 685 -6.93 -5.78 16.13
N TYR A 686 -6.06 -5.81 17.14
CA TYR A 686 -4.71 -6.41 17.02
C TYR A 686 -4.76 -7.91 16.77
N ARG A 687 -5.74 -8.63 17.34
CA ARG A 687 -5.98 -10.05 17.02
C ARG A 687 -6.43 -10.25 15.58
N MET A 688 -7.32 -9.39 15.09
CA MET A 688 -7.90 -9.50 13.73
C MET A 688 -6.97 -8.95 12.63
N MET A 689 -5.93 -8.21 12.98
CA MET A 689 -4.97 -7.60 12.05
C MET A 689 -4.34 -8.60 11.06
N TYR A 690 -4.26 -9.88 11.43
CA TYR A 690 -3.67 -10.94 10.60
C TYR A 690 -4.67 -11.72 9.74
N TYR A 691 -5.97 -11.46 9.88
CA TYR A 691 -7.04 -12.17 9.16
C TYR A 691 -7.50 -11.45 7.87
N GLY A 692 -7.02 -10.23 7.60
CA GLY A 692 -7.26 -9.48 6.36
C GLY A 692 -7.45 -7.97 6.56
N SER A 693 -6.97 -7.15 5.61
CA SER A 693 -6.96 -5.68 5.69
C SER A 693 -8.36 -5.04 5.75
N GLN A 694 -9.35 -5.61 5.05
CA GLN A 694 -10.74 -5.14 5.08
C GLN A 694 -11.37 -5.27 6.47
N VAL A 695 -11.05 -6.35 7.21
CA VAL A 695 -11.67 -6.63 8.51
C VAL A 695 -11.13 -5.68 9.58
N SER A 696 -9.82 -5.45 9.58
CA SER A 696 -9.19 -4.46 10.48
C SER A 696 -9.65 -3.04 10.16
N TRP A 697 -9.74 -2.67 8.87
CA TRP A 697 -10.28 -1.37 8.43
C TRP A 697 -11.69 -1.14 8.98
N ASN A 698 -12.60 -2.08 8.72
CA ASN A 698 -13.99 -1.98 9.14
C ASN A 698 -14.16 -1.93 10.67
N LEU A 699 -13.29 -2.60 11.43
CA LEU A 699 -13.30 -2.53 12.89
C LEU A 699 -12.89 -1.13 13.37
N ARG A 700 -11.88 -0.52 12.76
CA ARG A 700 -11.40 0.82 13.14
C ARG A 700 -12.43 1.90 12.86
N ASP A 701 -13.00 1.96 11.67
CA ASP A 701 -14.00 2.98 11.35
C ASP A 701 -15.30 2.80 12.14
N LYS A 702 -15.71 1.55 12.43
CA LYS A 702 -16.84 1.30 13.36
C LYS A 702 -16.53 1.78 14.76
N HIS A 703 -15.30 1.59 15.25
CA HIS A 703 -14.88 2.13 16.53
C HIS A 703 -14.98 3.66 16.54
N MET A 704 -14.38 4.35 15.57
CA MET A 704 -14.45 5.81 15.48
C MET A 704 -15.90 6.33 15.47
N PHE A 705 -16.77 5.70 14.68
CA PHE A 705 -18.19 6.04 14.63
C PHE A 705 -18.91 5.81 15.97
N HIS A 706 -18.70 4.66 16.62
CA HIS A 706 -19.30 4.36 17.91
C HIS A 706 -18.82 5.33 19.02
N THR A 707 -17.54 5.70 18.99
CA THR A 707 -16.95 6.69 19.90
C THR A 707 -17.61 8.06 19.69
N LEU A 708 -17.75 8.51 18.43
CA LEU A 708 -18.47 9.75 18.10
C LEU A 708 -19.92 9.73 18.59
N ARG A 709 -20.65 8.64 18.36
CA ARG A 709 -22.03 8.49 18.85
C ARG A 709 -22.10 8.57 20.37
N GLN A 710 -21.13 8.01 21.09
CA GLN A 710 -21.08 8.09 22.55
C GLN A 710 -20.77 9.51 23.05
N ILE A 711 -19.88 10.24 22.37
CA ILE A 711 -19.61 11.65 22.65
C ILE A 711 -20.88 12.48 22.46
N LEU A 712 -21.59 12.31 21.34
CA LEU A 712 -22.85 13.02 21.06
C LEU A 712 -23.94 12.68 22.08
N ASN A 713 -24.03 11.42 22.51
CA ASN A 713 -24.99 11.02 23.54
C ASN A 713 -24.65 11.64 24.91
N HIS A 714 -23.36 11.75 25.25
CA HIS A 714 -22.91 12.40 26.50
C HIS A 714 -23.19 13.91 26.49
N ALA A 715 -22.98 14.56 25.35
CA ALA A 715 -23.31 15.97 25.17
C ALA A 715 -24.82 16.26 25.12
N GLY A 716 -25.65 15.22 24.91
CA GLY A 716 -27.10 15.32 24.84
C GLY A 716 -27.64 15.68 23.44
N PRO A 717 -28.98 15.85 23.31
CA PRO A 717 -29.65 16.01 22.02
C PRO A 717 -29.23 17.24 21.21
N SER A 718 -28.79 18.31 21.87
CA SER A 718 -28.31 19.55 21.24
C SER A 718 -26.81 19.53 20.91
N GLY A 719 -26.09 18.46 21.28
CA GLY A 719 -24.66 18.33 21.02
C GLY A 719 -24.36 18.31 19.52
N LYS A 720 -23.50 19.24 19.08
CA LYS A 720 -23.02 19.35 17.70
C LYS A 720 -21.51 19.14 17.63
N ALA A 721 -21.07 18.34 16.66
CA ALA A 721 -19.67 17.94 16.52
C ALA A 721 -19.07 18.28 15.16
N VAL A 722 -17.86 18.82 15.19
CA VAL A 722 -16.98 18.87 14.01
C VAL A 722 -15.98 17.73 14.11
N VAL A 723 -15.89 16.90 13.07
CA VAL A 723 -14.98 15.75 13.00
C VAL A 723 -13.86 16.05 12.00
N TRP A 724 -12.60 15.88 12.39
CA TRP A 724 -11.46 15.96 11.48
C TRP A 724 -10.89 14.57 11.26
N ALA A 725 -10.93 14.09 10.03
CA ALA A 725 -10.30 12.83 9.64
C ALA A 725 -9.92 12.87 8.16
N HIS A 726 -9.14 11.91 7.68
CA HIS A 726 -8.74 11.86 6.28
C HIS A 726 -9.95 11.68 5.34
N ASN A 727 -9.83 12.13 4.08
CA ASN A 727 -10.87 11.96 3.06
C ASN A 727 -11.34 10.50 2.87
N SER A 728 -10.43 9.53 3.11
CA SER A 728 -10.73 8.09 3.07
C SER A 728 -11.69 7.65 4.16
N HIS A 729 -11.72 8.36 5.30
CA HIS A 729 -12.59 8.08 6.43
C HIS A 729 -13.93 8.83 6.34
N ILE A 730 -13.92 10.09 5.90
CA ILE A 730 -15.11 10.96 6.00
C ILE A 730 -16.01 10.96 4.76
N GLY A 731 -15.55 10.50 3.60
CA GLY A 731 -16.40 10.41 2.42
C GLY A 731 -17.39 9.25 2.51
N ASP A 732 -18.50 9.26 1.76
CA ASP A 732 -19.37 8.06 1.70
C ASP A 732 -18.69 6.91 0.94
N ALA A 733 -18.19 5.91 1.66
CA ALA A 733 -17.44 4.77 1.10
C ALA A 733 -18.21 4.00 0.01
N ARG A 734 -19.56 3.96 0.04
CA ARG A 734 -20.40 3.27 -0.96
C ARG A 734 -20.20 3.82 -2.38
N HIS A 735 -19.66 5.03 -2.49
CA HIS A 735 -19.42 5.72 -3.74
C HIS A 735 -17.94 5.74 -4.16
N THR A 736 -17.12 4.89 -3.54
CA THR A 736 -15.68 4.71 -3.81
C THR A 736 -15.34 3.24 -4.10
N ASP A 737 -14.15 2.96 -4.64
CA ASP A 737 -13.67 1.58 -4.76
C ASP A 737 -13.47 0.91 -3.38
N MET A 738 -13.25 1.67 -2.30
CA MET A 738 -13.16 1.13 -0.94
C MET A 738 -14.44 0.37 -0.58
N GLY A 739 -15.61 1.00 -0.73
CA GLY A 739 -16.89 0.33 -0.48
C GLY A 739 -17.32 -0.63 -1.60
N ARG A 740 -17.10 -0.27 -2.87
CA ARG A 740 -17.65 -1.02 -4.01
C ARG A 740 -16.85 -2.26 -4.41
N VAL A 741 -15.54 -2.25 -4.17
CA VAL A 741 -14.59 -3.28 -4.60
C VAL A 741 -14.00 -3.99 -3.39
N ARG A 742 -13.58 -3.24 -2.37
CA ARG A 742 -12.90 -3.81 -1.18
C ARG A 742 -13.84 -4.16 -0.04
N GLY A 743 -15.12 -3.76 -0.13
CA GLY A 743 -16.11 -3.96 0.93
C GLY A 743 -15.74 -3.25 2.25
N GLU A 744 -14.95 -2.19 2.17
CA GLU A 744 -14.55 -1.34 3.28
C GLU A 744 -15.68 -0.35 3.61
N LEU A 745 -15.86 -0.07 4.89
CA LEU A 745 -16.78 0.92 5.46
C LEU A 745 -15.96 2.06 6.04
N ASN A 746 -16.58 3.24 6.17
CA ASN A 746 -15.94 4.35 6.84
C ASN A 746 -16.89 5.19 7.69
N ILE A 747 -16.33 6.01 8.59
CA ILE A 747 -17.13 6.87 9.50
C ILE A 747 -18.07 7.81 8.75
N GLY A 748 -17.67 8.31 7.57
CA GLY A 748 -18.50 9.15 6.71
C GLY A 748 -19.79 8.48 6.27
N GLN A 749 -19.68 7.26 5.74
CA GLN A 749 -20.84 6.42 5.40
C GLN A 749 -21.71 6.16 6.64
N LEU A 750 -21.11 5.75 7.76
CA LEU A 750 -21.87 5.39 8.97
C LEU A 750 -22.61 6.60 9.55
N CYS A 751 -22.00 7.80 9.54
CA CYS A 751 -22.67 9.04 9.95
C CYS A 751 -23.82 9.42 9.01
N ARG A 752 -23.68 9.16 7.71
CA ARG A 752 -24.76 9.38 6.74
C ARG A 752 -25.91 8.42 6.96
N GLU A 753 -25.62 7.15 7.26
CA GLU A 753 -26.64 6.12 7.49
C GLU A 753 -27.41 6.34 8.79
N GLU A 754 -26.74 6.77 9.87
CA GLU A 754 -27.37 7.00 11.17
C GLU A 754 -28.09 8.35 11.26
N TYR A 755 -27.44 9.43 10.81
CA TYR A 755 -27.93 10.80 11.03
C TYR A 755 -28.52 11.45 9.77
N GLY A 756 -28.43 10.81 8.60
CA GLY A 756 -29.04 11.28 7.36
C GLY A 756 -28.64 12.72 7.01
N ASP A 757 -29.63 13.59 6.87
CA ASP A 757 -29.46 15.00 6.52
C ASP A 757 -28.90 15.86 7.67
N GLU A 758 -28.82 15.34 8.91
CA GLU A 758 -28.15 16.04 10.01
C GLU A 758 -26.62 15.96 9.93
N THR A 759 -26.09 15.19 8.97
CA THR A 759 -24.65 15.09 8.68
C THR A 759 -24.27 15.90 7.45
N ALA A 760 -23.09 16.54 7.48
CA ALA A 760 -22.42 17.05 6.30
C ALA A 760 -21.00 16.46 6.17
N LEU A 761 -20.65 15.98 4.97
CA LEU A 761 -19.34 15.45 4.60
C LEU A 761 -18.65 16.45 3.66
N ILE A 762 -17.52 17.00 4.08
CA ILE A 762 -16.80 18.04 3.32
C ILE A 762 -15.39 17.55 3.01
N GLY A 763 -15.14 17.19 1.74
CA GLY A 763 -13.83 16.74 1.27
C GLY A 763 -12.92 17.90 0.89
N PHE A 764 -11.61 17.66 0.89
CA PHE A 764 -10.61 18.65 0.48
C PHE A 764 -9.70 18.08 -0.62
N GLY A 765 -9.16 18.91 -1.49
CA GLY A 765 -8.26 18.48 -2.57
C GLY A 765 -7.19 19.50 -2.91
N THR A 766 -6.10 19.02 -3.51
CA THR A 766 -5.04 19.86 -4.06
C THR A 766 -4.50 19.33 -5.38
N ALA A 767 -4.05 20.25 -6.22
CA ALA A 767 -3.41 19.93 -7.48
C ALA A 767 -1.92 19.68 -7.32
N SER A 768 -1.23 20.57 -6.60
CA SER A 768 0.22 20.72 -6.64
C SER A 768 0.78 21.30 -5.35
N GLY A 769 2.10 21.35 -5.23
CA GLY A 769 2.79 21.96 -4.10
C GLY A 769 3.55 20.92 -3.28
N THR A 770 3.61 21.10 -1.97
CA THR A 770 4.33 20.19 -1.07
C THR A 770 3.45 19.64 0.04
N VAL A 771 3.84 18.49 0.58
CA VAL A 771 3.18 17.79 1.68
C VAL A 771 4.24 17.20 2.61
N ALA A 772 4.01 17.27 3.93
CA ALA A 772 4.81 16.51 4.90
C ALA A 772 4.36 15.05 4.87
N ALA A 773 5.28 14.13 4.59
CA ALA A 773 5.00 12.70 4.60
C ALA A 773 6.28 11.90 4.76
N ALA A 774 6.17 10.67 5.23
CA ALA A 774 7.27 9.71 5.27
C ALA A 774 7.31 8.88 3.97
N SER A 775 8.44 8.21 3.70
CA SER A 775 8.54 7.22 2.60
C SER A 775 8.08 5.83 3.04
N GLU A 776 8.29 5.53 4.31
CA GLU A 776 7.95 4.29 4.98
C GLU A 776 7.35 4.65 6.35
N TRP A 777 6.68 3.71 6.99
CA TRP A 777 6.29 3.85 8.39
C TRP A 777 7.53 4.05 9.26
N ASP A 778 7.39 4.87 10.29
CA ASP A 778 8.45 5.24 11.24
C ASP A 778 9.67 5.95 10.62
N ALA A 779 9.71 6.12 9.30
CA ALA A 779 10.75 6.89 8.65
C ALA A 779 10.60 8.38 8.98
N PRO A 780 11.70 9.15 8.98
CA PRO A 780 11.65 10.59 9.21
C PRO A 780 10.67 11.29 8.27
N MET A 781 10.00 12.31 8.79
CA MET A 781 9.18 13.21 7.98
C MET A 781 10.03 13.84 6.87
N GLN A 782 9.48 13.87 5.66
CA GLN A 782 10.06 14.57 4.51
C GLN A 782 9.05 15.58 3.96
N ILE A 783 9.55 16.68 3.43
CA ILE A 783 8.75 17.56 2.57
C ILE A 783 8.80 16.99 1.16
N LYS A 784 7.66 16.50 0.67
CA LYS A 784 7.54 15.86 -0.63
C LYS A 784 6.73 16.71 -1.59
N THR A 785 7.08 16.65 -2.87
CA THR A 785 6.34 17.37 -3.93
C THR A 785 5.15 16.53 -4.37
N VAL A 786 3.96 17.13 -4.35
CA VAL A 786 2.73 16.51 -4.87
C VAL A 786 2.81 16.47 -6.39
N ARG A 787 2.61 15.28 -6.98
CA ARG A 787 2.65 15.15 -8.45
C ARG A 787 1.51 15.92 -9.11
N PRO A 788 1.67 16.37 -10.36
CA PRO A 788 0.56 16.96 -11.13
C PRO A 788 -0.66 16.03 -11.17
N PRO A 789 -1.89 16.57 -11.19
CA PRO A 789 -3.10 15.78 -11.34
C PRO A 789 -3.08 14.91 -12.59
N ARG A 790 -3.70 13.73 -12.50
CA ARG A 790 -3.85 12.88 -13.67
C ARG A 790 -4.98 13.39 -14.56
N PRO A 791 -4.88 13.28 -15.90
CA PRO A 791 -5.95 13.73 -16.81
C PRO A 791 -7.32 13.08 -16.57
N ASP A 792 -7.34 11.87 -16.00
CA ASP A 792 -8.53 11.08 -15.70
C ASP A 792 -9.11 11.30 -14.29
N SER A 793 -8.53 12.21 -13.49
CA SER A 793 -8.90 12.45 -12.09
C SER A 793 -9.82 13.66 -11.87
N TYR A 794 -10.44 13.75 -10.68
CA TYR A 794 -11.21 14.95 -10.30
C TYR A 794 -10.33 16.17 -10.09
N GLU A 795 -9.09 15.99 -9.62
CA GLU A 795 -8.11 17.06 -9.42
C GLU A 795 -7.83 17.80 -10.75
N SER A 796 -7.79 17.08 -11.88
CA SER A 796 -7.67 17.68 -13.21
C SER A 796 -8.87 18.56 -13.56
N LEU A 797 -10.10 18.11 -13.26
CA LEU A 797 -11.31 18.94 -13.45
C LEU A 797 -11.32 20.17 -12.54
N CYS A 798 -10.74 20.08 -11.34
CA CYS A 798 -10.61 21.22 -10.44
C CYS A 798 -9.57 22.23 -10.94
N GLN A 799 -8.49 21.77 -11.57
CA GLN A 799 -7.53 22.67 -12.25
C GLN A 799 -8.19 23.44 -13.41
N ASP A 800 -9.09 22.81 -14.16
CA ASP A 800 -9.79 23.46 -15.28
C ASP A 800 -10.70 24.63 -14.84
N VAL A 801 -11.11 24.66 -13.57
CA VAL A 801 -11.88 25.80 -13.00
C VAL A 801 -11.09 27.09 -13.07
N ASP A 802 -9.76 27.00 -12.96
CA ASP A 802 -8.84 28.14 -13.02
C ASP A 802 -9.17 29.21 -11.95
N LEU A 803 -9.30 28.71 -10.71
CA LEU A 803 -9.38 29.49 -9.48
C LEU A 803 -8.35 28.95 -8.49
N GLU A 804 -7.71 29.84 -7.74
CA GLU A 804 -6.68 29.45 -6.76
C GLU A 804 -7.26 28.60 -5.62
N ARG A 805 -8.47 28.96 -5.18
CA ARG A 805 -9.20 28.26 -4.12
C ARG A 805 -10.70 28.49 -4.23
N PHE A 806 -11.48 27.44 -4.05
CA PHE A 806 -12.93 27.49 -4.16
C PHE A 806 -13.57 26.34 -3.39
N VAL A 807 -14.89 26.41 -3.22
CA VAL A 807 -15.71 25.28 -2.77
C VAL A 807 -16.78 24.97 -3.81
N TRP A 808 -16.95 23.69 -4.11
CA TRP A 808 -18.17 23.19 -4.71
C TRP A 808 -19.11 22.71 -3.63
N ASP A 809 -20.32 23.23 -3.64
CA ASP A 809 -21.39 22.83 -2.73
C ASP A 809 -22.45 22.07 -3.53
N PHE A 810 -22.45 20.75 -3.38
CA PHE A 810 -23.32 19.85 -4.14
C PHE A 810 -24.77 19.85 -3.65
N GLY A 811 -25.01 20.41 -2.46
CA GLY A 811 -26.36 20.59 -1.90
C GLY A 811 -26.96 21.97 -2.18
N ARG A 812 -26.31 22.83 -2.97
CA ARG A 812 -26.85 24.14 -3.36
C ARG A 812 -27.90 24.00 -4.47
N SER A 813 -28.92 24.85 -4.48
CA SER A 813 -29.86 24.92 -5.59
C SER A 813 -29.15 25.32 -6.90
N GLY A 814 -29.57 24.75 -8.03
CA GLY A 814 -29.02 25.08 -9.35
C GLY A 814 -27.72 24.37 -9.73
N VAL A 815 -27.23 23.40 -8.94
CA VAL A 815 -26.00 22.63 -9.24
C VAL A 815 -26.27 21.28 -9.94
N THR A 816 -27.46 21.08 -10.51
CA THR A 816 -27.82 19.85 -11.23
C THR A 816 -26.87 19.56 -12.39
N ASP A 817 -26.45 20.60 -13.11
CA ASP A 817 -25.48 20.46 -14.21
C ASP A 817 -24.08 20.12 -13.69
N LEU A 818 -23.65 20.68 -12.56
CA LEU A 818 -22.40 20.31 -11.89
C LEU A 818 -22.41 18.83 -11.50
N ARG A 819 -23.48 18.38 -10.82
CA ARG A 819 -23.65 16.98 -10.43
C ARG A 819 -23.61 16.05 -11.65
N ARG A 820 -24.26 16.42 -12.75
CA ARG A 820 -24.24 15.65 -14.01
C ARG A 820 -22.83 15.55 -14.60
N VAL A 821 -22.05 16.63 -14.58
CA VAL A 821 -20.66 16.63 -15.09
C VAL A 821 -19.76 15.76 -14.21
N LEU A 822 -19.98 15.79 -12.89
CA LEU A 822 -19.16 15.07 -11.90
C LEU A 822 -19.68 13.68 -11.53
N SER A 823 -20.79 13.21 -12.10
CA SER A 823 -21.38 11.90 -11.77
C SER A 823 -20.63 10.72 -12.37
N LYS A 824 -19.73 10.95 -13.33
CA LYS A 824 -18.90 9.89 -13.91
C LYS A 824 -17.82 9.50 -12.89
N PRO A 825 -17.69 8.21 -12.52
CA PRO A 825 -16.60 7.76 -11.67
C PRO A 825 -15.23 8.12 -12.26
N ARG A 826 -14.37 8.71 -11.43
CA ARG A 826 -13.01 9.16 -11.79
C ARG A 826 -12.06 8.88 -10.64
N LEU A 827 -10.77 8.93 -10.93
CA LEU A 827 -9.76 8.81 -9.88
C LEU A 827 -9.81 10.04 -8.96
N GLN A 828 -9.60 9.81 -7.68
CA GLN A 828 -9.42 10.82 -6.65
C GLN A 828 -8.21 10.46 -5.80
N ARG A 829 -7.44 11.49 -5.41
CA ARG A 829 -6.19 11.38 -4.69
C ARG A 829 -6.41 11.28 -3.18
N TYR A 830 -5.67 10.38 -2.54
CA TYR A 830 -5.67 10.11 -1.09
C TYR A 830 -4.21 9.88 -0.63
N ILE A 831 -3.57 10.92 -0.10
CA ILE A 831 -2.18 10.84 0.39
C ILE A 831 -2.20 10.63 1.90
N GLY A 832 -1.79 9.46 2.38
CA GLY A 832 -1.70 9.19 3.82
C GLY A 832 -0.48 9.84 4.49
N VAL A 833 -0.13 9.33 5.67
CA VAL A 833 1.10 9.70 6.40
C VAL A 833 2.36 9.24 5.66
N ILE A 834 2.18 8.26 4.76
CA ILE A 834 3.15 7.82 3.75
C ILE A 834 2.73 8.35 2.39
N TYR A 835 3.69 8.91 1.68
CA TYR A 835 3.51 9.33 0.30
C TYR A 835 4.66 8.85 -0.58
N ARG A 836 4.35 8.06 -1.61
CA ARG A 836 5.31 7.60 -2.62
C ARG A 836 4.92 8.16 -3.98
N PRO A 837 5.46 9.31 -4.40
CA PRO A 837 5.17 9.89 -5.70
C PRO A 837 5.36 8.89 -6.84
N GLU A 838 6.36 8.02 -6.74
CA GLU A 838 6.75 7.03 -7.77
C GLU A 838 5.64 6.01 -8.06
N THR A 839 4.82 5.69 -7.07
CA THR A 839 3.72 4.71 -7.18
C THR A 839 2.34 5.35 -7.02
N GLU A 840 2.22 6.67 -7.16
CA GLU A 840 1.03 7.45 -6.78
C GLU A 840 -0.29 6.88 -7.35
N ARG A 841 -0.29 6.43 -8.60
CA ARG A 841 -1.49 5.83 -9.23
C ARG A 841 -1.97 4.57 -8.51
N ALA A 842 -1.05 3.71 -8.09
CA ALA A 842 -1.38 2.44 -7.45
C ALA A 842 -1.71 2.63 -5.96
N SER A 843 -0.95 3.48 -5.27
CA SER A 843 -1.03 3.60 -3.80
C SER A 843 -1.88 4.77 -3.31
N HIS A 844 -2.14 5.80 -4.12
CA HIS A 844 -2.75 7.05 -3.66
C HIS A 844 -3.92 7.52 -4.52
N TYR A 845 -4.39 6.71 -5.48
CA TYR A 845 -5.59 7.00 -6.26
C TYR A 845 -6.60 5.87 -6.17
N SER A 846 -7.86 6.24 -6.04
CA SER A 846 -9.00 5.33 -6.01
C SER A 846 -10.16 5.90 -6.83
N TYR A 847 -10.95 5.04 -7.49
CA TYR A 847 -12.13 5.54 -8.20
C TYR A 847 -13.21 5.97 -7.21
N ALA A 848 -13.80 7.13 -7.45
CA ALA A 848 -14.85 7.70 -6.64
C ALA A 848 -15.92 8.42 -7.49
N THR A 849 -17.09 8.65 -6.90
CA THR A 849 -18.13 9.53 -7.43
C THR A 849 -18.24 10.75 -6.51
N LEU A 850 -17.51 11.83 -6.83
CA LEU A 850 -17.28 12.95 -5.91
C LEU A 850 -18.56 13.58 -5.31
N PRO A 851 -19.62 13.91 -6.09
CA PRO A 851 -20.82 14.53 -5.55
C PRO A 851 -21.72 13.58 -4.74
N GLU A 852 -21.45 12.28 -4.78
CA GLU A 852 -22.13 11.28 -3.95
C GLU A 852 -21.32 10.97 -2.69
N GLN A 853 -20.01 11.21 -2.72
CA GLN A 853 -19.13 11.02 -1.56
C GLN A 853 -19.27 12.16 -0.55
N TYR A 854 -19.43 13.39 -1.03
CA TYR A 854 -19.43 14.60 -0.21
C TYR A 854 -20.64 15.50 -0.47
N ASP A 855 -21.00 16.33 0.51
CA ASP A 855 -21.93 17.46 0.32
C ASP A 855 -21.22 18.69 -0.21
N ALA A 856 -19.92 18.84 0.09
CA ALA A 856 -19.07 19.88 -0.46
C ALA A 856 -17.63 19.42 -0.66
N PHE A 857 -16.93 20.06 -1.59
CA PHE A 857 -15.53 19.79 -1.89
C PHE A 857 -14.74 21.11 -1.95
N VAL A 858 -13.78 21.25 -1.04
CA VAL A 858 -12.90 22.42 -0.91
C VAL A 858 -11.63 22.18 -1.71
N TRP A 859 -11.26 23.15 -2.55
CA TRP A 859 -10.11 23.04 -3.43
C TRP A 859 -9.06 24.11 -3.12
N PHE A 860 -7.80 23.68 -3.14
CA PHE A 860 -6.63 24.56 -3.17
C PHE A 860 -5.75 24.16 -4.35
N ASN A 861 -5.48 25.09 -5.27
CA ASN A 861 -4.70 24.77 -6.47
C ASN A 861 -3.23 24.44 -6.15
N ARG A 862 -2.69 25.06 -5.09
CA ARG A 862 -1.33 24.84 -4.60
C ARG A 862 -1.33 24.82 -3.08
N THR A 863 -0.60 23.87 -2.51
CA THR A 863 -0.49 23.68 -1.06
C THR A 863 0.95 23.52 -0.57
N HIS A 864 1.16 23.60 0.74
CA HIS A 864 2.47 23.51 1.38
C HIS A 864 2.50 22.50 2.53
N ALA A 865 3.67 21.92 2.76
CA ALA A 865 3.90 21.01 3.88
C ALA A 865 3.78 21.72 5.23
N VAL A 866 3.17 21.06 6.22
CA VAL A 866 3.11 21.54 7.62
C VAL A 866 4.51 21.73 8.21
N THR A 867 4.61 22.63 9.18
CA THR A 867 5.86 22.85 9.92
C THR A 867 5.83 22.08 11.25
N PRO A 868 6.63 21.01 11.42
CA PRO A 868 6.64 20.21 12.64
C PRO A 868 7.24 20.97 13.83
N LEU A 869 6.74 20.71 15.04
CA LEU A 869 7.30 21.23 16.28
C LEU A 869 8.44 20.30 16.79
N PRO A 870 9.53 20.85 17.35
CA PRO A 870 10.65 20.06 17.86
C PRO A 870 10.19 19.05 18.93
N THR A 871 10.68 17.82 18.85
CA THR A 871 10.42 16.78 19.84
C THR A 871 11.73 16.10 20.21
N LEU A 872 12.01 15.95 21.51
CA LEU A 872 13.06 15.05 22.00
C LEU A 872 12.56 13.63 21.75
N THR A 873 13.08 12.98 20.70
CA THR A 873 12.83 11.56 20.44
C THR A 873 13.46 10.74 21.56
N ASN A 874 12.64 10.21 22.48
CA ASN A 874 13.05 9.08 23.31
C ASN A 874 13.00 7.83 22.43
N THR A 875 14.16 7.21 22.23
CA THR A 875 14.40 6.04 21.37
C THR A 875 13.91 4.72 21.99
N ILE A 876 12.86 4.72 22.83
CA ILE A 876 12.50 3.55 23.67
C ILE A 876 11.09 2.99 23.41
N GLU A 877 10.26 3.58 22.56
CA GLU A 877 8.94 3.01 22.26
C GLU A 877 8.87 2.56 20.80
N ASP A 878 9.42 1.36 20.56
CA ASP A 878 9.11 0.56 19.37
C ASP A 878 7.68 0.04 19.52
N GLU A 879 6.74 0.53 18.71
CA GLU A 879 5.47 -0.18 18.45
C GLU A 879 5.16 -0.14 16.96
N THR A 880 5.37 -1.29 16.33
CA THR A 880 5.19 -1.54 14.89
C THR A 880 3.73 -1.45 14.45
N TYR A 881 3.48 -0.49 13.54
CA TYR A 881 2.49 -0.45 12.44
C TYR A 881 0.99 -0.64 12.73
N PRO A 882 0.16 0.25 12.16
CA PRO A 882 -1.12 -0.15 11.58
C PRO A 882 -1.28 0.35 10.14
N PHE A 883 -1.35 -0.58 9.17
CA PHE A 883 -1.55 -0.23 7.77
C PHE A 883 -2.98 0.22 7.45
N GLY A 884 -3.06 1.16 6.52
CA GLY A 884 -4.19 1.41 5.62
C GLY A 884 -3.65 1.82 4.24
N LEU A 885 -3.17 0.85 3.46
CA LEU A 885 -2.98 0.92 2.00
C LEU A 885 -3.27 -0.45 1.37
#